data_AF-A0A524DEI6-F1
#
_entry.id   AF-A0A524DEI6-F1
#
_cell.length_a   1.000
_cell.length_b   1.000
_cell.length_c   1.000
_cell.angle_alpha   90.00
_cell.angle_beta   90.00
_cell.angle_gamma   90.00
#
_symmetry.space_group_name_H-M   'P 1'
#
loop_
_entity.id
_entity.type
_entity.pdbx_description
1 polymer ?
#
loop_
_entity_poly.entity_id
_entity_poly.type
_entity_poly.pdbx_seq_one_letter_code
_entity_poly.pdbx_strand_id
1 'polypeptide(L)'
;MSNSKMEKDKEEFIREIKEFKKARPKYVLLSKVILKVLQKIEQRIGKGIVETRAKDIVSFAEKIQRPGKKKKYSSNPIQDLTDLCGGRCIFPTLKGVEECSKLIEKEFRVFWEESEDKLKNLGVSQFGYLSKHYIVQLNLESSLLIDLTFQRISSCQDSGKKSEISYQDYEVIERNYEDEDEECDGIGVSEEMRKHIFEGMETLYSEIQVRTLLQHAWSEIAHDRIYKSEFPIPDNIQRTFNRVSAILENTDAGFQEMIDNLDMYVENYGAYMTDQEMKEEINRFKTVVEIAPNLEKVEKYVYRIVSLARSIEEGKDFKKWEEIIALLKWYQQKVGLTPRLKREYGLALSKSAPSTDSSQYLRAKNIIKESIEENPKDSDAYSILGGWWKAKGDLDKALKYYEKAYINDPDDSYAVGNYFILEISHNDNYQILQYSRPIFKNVIAKCIDKKEIGVNIPWVYFDLGLFNLFLGNIIEALINYLTAIRYSNASWMITTTLKTINLLYKFEDKIIGLRQVKQLLLLGLISRFQDQNSIEELKNKYDIKNARFEKNIIIIAGSMPKTQMNTKRLIENSLLEIYTNETFTLISRRIEGKAIKYKKSYLNLSDETLKTAKINQKLAEITKSDISLEEGNQIKNNKIVTQNVQEIIQYWAEILLNRKSVKNIKVIGVGVDPLTSFEYRAALVFGCQVGVFRDLSVINSQLFEDKDYFPSKVYTEEEFEELSEKEKLKIEKHPIRLFNLSGRSNKSLIQFFNSPYKENPI
;
A
#
# COMPACT_ATOMS: atom_id res chain seq x y z
N MET A 1 39.33 53.23 -27.30
CA MET A 1 39.96 52.18 -26.45
C MET A 1 40.96 51.46 -27.33
N SER A 2 42.23 51.49 -26.93
CA SER A 2 43.41 51.23 -27.76
C SER A 2 43.62 49.76 -28.10
N ASN A 3 44.21 49.48 -29.28
CA ASN A 3 44.70 48.15 -29.70
C ASN A 3 45.53 47.45 -28.60
N SER A 4 46.23 48.20 -27.73
CA SER A 4 47.00 47.65 -26.62
C SER A 4 46.18 46.94 -25.54
N LYS A 5 44.91 47.32 -25.33
CA LYS A 5 44.03 46.64 -24.37
C LYS A 5 43.52 45.31 -24.93
N MET A 6 43.23 45.27 -26.23
CA MET A 6 42.83 44.04 -26.92
C MET A 6 43.97 43.01 -27.00
N GLU A 7 45.20 43.46 -27.25
CA GLU A 7 46.38 42.58 -27.24
C GLU A 7 46.64 42.01 -25.85
N LYS A 8 46.59 42.85 -24.80
CA LYS A 8 46.81 42.41 -23.42
C LYS A 8 45.75 41.40 -22.95
N ASP A 9 44.48 41.63 -23.27
CA ASP A 9 43.38 40.70 -22.98
C ASP A 9 43.56 39.35 -23.71
N LYS A 10 44.14 39.36 -24.91
CA LYS A 10 44.40 38.14 -25.70
C LYS A 10 45.58 37.34 -25.14
N GLU A 11 46.63 38.01 -24.70
CA GLU A 11 47.79 37.37 -24.04
C GLU A 11 47.40 36.72 -22.71
N GLU A 12 46.61 37.41 -21.90
CA GLU A 12 46.08 36.90 -20.63
C GLU A 12 45.22 35.64 -20.84
N PHE A 13 44.32 35.68 -21.82
CA PHE A 13 43.51 34.52 -22.19
C PHE A 13 44.34 33.31 -22.64
N ILE A 14 45.39 33.53 -23.44
CA ILE A 14 46.31 32.45 -23.86
C ILE A 14 47.07 31.88 -22.66
N ARG A 15 47.45 32.71 -21.67
CA ARG A 15 48.09 32.28 -20.43
C ARG A 15 47.17 31.36 -19.63
N GLU A 16 45.91 31.75 -19.42
CA GLU A 16 44.90 30.97 -18.69
C GLU A 16 44.67 29.59 -19.33
N ILE A 17 44.59 29.52 -20.67
CA ILE A 17 44.46 28.24 -21.39
C ILE A 17 45.69 27.35 -21.16
N LYS A 18 46.90 27.92 -21.20
CA LYS A 18 48.14 27.17 -20.96
C LYS A 18 48.20 26.64 -19.53
N GLU A 19 47.77 27.43 -18.55
CA GLU A 19 47.68 27.00 -17.14
C GLU A 19 46.66 25.88 -16.97
N PHE A 20 45.46 26.00 -17.56
CA PHE A 20 44.47 24.92 -17.51
C PHE A 20 44.98 23.65 -18.20
N LYS A 21 45.68 23.78 -19.34
CA LYS A 21 46.28 22.62 -20.02
C LYS A 21 47.26 21.87 -19.11
N LYS A 22 48.02 22.57 -18.26
CA LYS A 22 48.90 21.97 -17.25
C LYS A 22 48.13 21.35 -16.07
N ALA A 23 47.03 21.97 -15.64
CA ALA A 23 46.22 21.48 -14.51
C ALA A 23 45.25 20.33 -14.87
N ARG A 24 44.79 20.27 -16.13
CA ARG A 24 43.82 19.29 -16.65
C ARG A 24 44.15 17.82 -16.32
N PRO A 25 45.39 17.32 -16.42
CA PRO A 25 45.78 16.00 -15.91
C PRO A 25 45.16 15.63 -14.57
N LYS A 26 45.16 16.57 -13.62
CA LYS A 26 44.66 16.37 -12.26
C LYS A 26 43.14 16.20 -12.22
N TYR A 27 42.41 16.99 -13.02
CA TYR A 27 40.95 16.86 -13.17
C TYR A 27 40.54 15.58 -13.90
N VAL A 28 41.37 15.07 -14.82
CA VAL A 28 41.16 13.77 -15.46
C VAL A 28 41.25 12.66 -14.42
N LEU A 29 42.27 12.65 -13.58
CA LEU A 29 42.38 11.64 -12.52
C LEU A 29 41.26 11.80 -11.48
N LEU A 30 40.91 13.03 -11.09
CA LEU A 30 39.75 13.31 -10.24
C LEU A 30 38.44 12.74 -10.83
N SER A 31 38.23 12.87 -12.14
CA SER A 31 37.03 12.29 -12.77
C SER A 31 36.99 10.76 -12.67
N LYS A 32 38.15 10.08 -12.71
CA LYS A 32 38.22 8.61 -12.52
C LYS A 32 37.90 8.24 -11.06
N VAL A 33 38.42 9.00 -10.09
CA VAL A 33 38.11 8.82 -8.66
C VAL A 33 36.61 9.00 -8.40
N ILE A 34 36.04 10.12 -8.86
CA ILE A 34 34.61 10.39 -8.70
C ILE A 34 33.77 9.32 -9.40
N LEU A 35 34.19 8.82 -10.57
CA LEU A 35 33.47 7.75 -11.26
C LEU A 35 33.36 6.50 -10.39
N LYS A 36 34.46 6.07 -9.75
CA LYS A 36 34.47 4.91 -8.87
C LYS A 36 33.56 5.09 -7.66
N VAL A 37 33.59 6.28 -7.04
CA VAL A 37 32.67 6.59 -5.93
C VAL A 37 31.21 6.56 -6.39
N LEU A 38 30.90 7.19 -7.53
CA LEU A 38 29.55 7.21 -8.09
C LEU A 38 29.07 5.81 -8.52
N GLN A 39 29.97 4.95 -9.03
CA GLN A 39 29.68 3.54 -9.33
C GLN A 39 29.34 2.76 -8.06
N LYS A 40 30.08 2.97 -6.95
CA LYS A 40 29.71 2.36 -5.66
C LYS A 40 28.36 2.86 -5.15
N ILE A 41 28.03 4.15 -5.34
CA ILE A 41 26.70 4.71 -5.02
C ILE A 41 25.61 4.06 -5.89
N GLU A 42 25.82 3.95 -7.20
CA GLU A 42 24.90 3.30 -8.13
C GLU A 42 24.65 1.84 -7.73
N GLN A 43 25.69 1.09 -7.39
CA GLN A 43 25.56 -0.31 -6.96
C GLN A 43 24.71 -0.46 -5.69
N ARG A 44 24.74 0.53 -4.78
CA ARG A 44 23.92 0.54 -3.55
C ARG A 44 22.44 0.84 -3.82
N ILE A 45 22.14 1.67 -4.83
CA ILE A 45 20.77 2.09 -5.16
C ILE A 45 20.11 1.11 -6.13
N GLY A 46 20.87 0.60 -7.11
CA GLY A 46 20.38 -0.20 -8.23
C GLY A 46 20.64 0.48 -9.58
N LYS A 47 20.12 -0.13 -10.65
CA LYS A 47 20.46 0.21 -12.04
C LYS A 47 20.36 1.73 -12.33
N GLY A 48 21.51 2.38 -12.42
CA GLY A 48 21.66 3.77 -12.82
C GLY A 48 22.78 3.92 -13.86
N ILE A 49 22.82 5.06 -14.54
CA ILE A 49 23.91 5.41 -15.45
C ILE A 49 24.73 6.49 -14.76
N VAL A 50 26.01 6.17 -14.50
CA VAL A 50 26.97 7.12 -13.92
C VAL A 50 28.10 7.39 -14.89
N GLU A 51 28.35 8.67 -15.14
CA GLU A 51 29.37 9.14 -16.06
C GLU A 51 30.15 10.28 -15.42
N THR A 52 31.44 10.39 -15.71
CA THR A 52 32.23 11.55 -15.32
C THR A 52 33.07 12.03 -16.50
N ARG A 53 33.41 13.32 -16.47
CA ARG A 53 34.29 13.92 -17.46
C ARG A 53 35.09 15.07 -16.87
N ALA A 54 36.35 15.17 -17.26
CA ALA A 54 37.11 16.40 -17.13
C ALA A 54 36.77 17.33 -18.30
N LYS A 55 36.67 18.64 -18.03
CA LYS A 55 36.37 19.64 -19.05
C LYS A 55 37.44 19.64 -20.15
N ASP A 56 37.00 19.73 -21.40
CA ASP A 56 37.89 19.88 -22.54
C ASP A 56 38.50 21.29 -22.59
N ILE A 57 39.69 21.43 -23.17
CA ILE A 57 40.41 22.69 -23.30
C ILE A 57 39.61 23.70 -24.12
N VAL A 58 38.97 23.26 -25.22
CA VAL A 58 38.15 24.12 -26.07
C VAL A 58 36.91 24.59 -25.30
N SER A 59 36.22 23.68 -24.62
CA SER A 59 35.05 24.03 -23.79
C SER A 59 35.39 24.94 -22.61
N PHE A 60 36.61 24.85 -22.05
CA PHE A 60 37.10 25.78 -21.04
C PHE A 60 37.31 27.18 -21.65
N ALA A 61 38.03 27.24 -22.78
CA ALA A 61 38.31 28.47 -23.50
C ALA A 61 37.03 29.23 -23.90
N GLU A 62 36.04 28.52 -24.44
CA GLU A 62 34.73 29.09 -24.75
C GLU A 62 34.03 29.64 -23.50
N LYS A 63 34.08 28.90 -22.38
CA LYS A 63 33.31 29.24 -21.18
C LYS A 63 33.80 30.53 -20.51
N ILE A 64 35.12 30.75 -20.46
CA ILE A 64 35.69 31.97 -19.88
C ILE A 64 35.52 33.19 -20.79
N GLN A 65 35.31 33.00 -22.10
CA GLN A 65 35.02 34.10 -23.04
C GLN A 65 33.55 34.53 -23.10
N ARG A 66 32.61 33.77 -22.52
CA ARG A 66 31.18 34.12 -22.60
C ARG A 66 30.88 35.51 -22.00
N PRO A 67 30.01 36.31 -22.65
CA PRO A 67 29.57 37.60 -22.13
C PRO A 67 29.07 37.50 -20.68
N GLY A 68 29.57 38.37 -19.80
CA GLY A 68 29.21 38.38 -18.37
C GLY A 68 30.00 37.42 -17.47
N LYS A 69 30.63 36.36 -18.01
CA LYS A 69 31.47 35.44 -17.22
C LYS A 69 32.92 35.93 -17.02
N LYS A 70 33.43 36.75 -17.94
CA LYS A 70 34.76 37.39 -17.83
C LYS A 70 34.93 38.26 -16.57
N LYS A 71 33.83 38.81 -16.02
CA LYS A 71 33.81 39.53 -14.73
C LYS A 71 33.62 38.62 -13.51
N LYS A 72 33.01 37.43 -13.66
CA LYS A 72 32.75 36.49 -12.56
C LYS A 72 34.01 35.68 -12.18
N TYR A 73 34.89 35.44 -13.14
CA TYR A 73 36.07 34.57 -13.00
C TYR A 73 37.40 35.33 -13.19
N SER A 74 37.41 36.64 -12.95
CA SER A 74 38.51 37.55 -13.34
C SER A 74 39.78 37.42 -12.49
N SER A 75 39.76 36.63 -11.41
CA SER A 75 40.86 36.46 -10.47
C SER A 75 41.68 35.21 -10.78
N ASN A 76 41.04 34.03 -10.84
CA ASN A 76 41.69 32.79 -11.22
C ASN A 76 40.65 31.79 -11.78
N PRO A 77 40.47 31.71 -13.11
CA PRO A 77 39.45 30.86 -13.72
C PRO A 77 39.57 29.37 -13.37
N ILE A 78 40.76 28.87 -13.01
CA ILE A 78 40.97 27.46 -12.64
C ILE A 78 40.41 27.17 -11.24
N GLN A 79 40.48 28.13 -10.33
CA GLN A 79 39.92 27.99 -8.98
C GLN A 79 38.44 28.40 -8.92
N ASP A 80 38.05 29.38 -9.75
CA ASP A 80 36.70 29.96 -9.71
C ASP A 80 35.66 29.15 -10.51
N LEU A 81 36.08 28.27 -11.43
CA LEU A 81 35.19 27.36 -12.17
C LEU A 81 34.96 26.06 -11.40
N THR A 82 33.70 25.80 -11.06
CA THR A 82 33.29 24.61 -10.30
C THR A 82 33.03 23.37 -11.18
N ASP A 83 32.91 23.52 -12.51
CA ASP A 83 32.58 22.44 -13.45
C ASP A 83 33.79 21.96 -14.29
N LEU A 84 35.00 22.09 -13.76
CA LEU A 84 36.21 21.58 -14.41
C LEU A 84 36.30 20.04 -14.36
N CYS A 85 35.68 19.44 -13.36
CA CYS A 85 35.30 18.04 -13.32
C CYS A 85 33.78 17.96 -13.16
N GLY A 86 33.13 17.15 -13.99
CA GLY A 86 31.68 16.96 -13.97
C GLY A 86 31.31 15.49 -13.83
N GLY A 87 30.38 15.19 -12.92
CA GLY A 87 29.71 13.90 -12.79
C GLY A 87 28.25 13.97 -13.18
N ARG A 88 27.70 12.89 -13.72
CA ARG A 88 26.29 12.72 -14.05
C ARG A 88 25.81 11.40 -13.46
N CYS A 89 24.70 11.45 -12.74
CA CYS A 89 24.01 10.31 -12.18
C CYS A 89 22.58 10.32 -12.70
N ILE A 90 22.24 9.32 -13.52
CA ILE A 90 20.93 9.21 -14.17
C ILE A 90 20.25 7.95 -13.64
N PHE A 91 19.12 8.12 -12.97
CA PHE A 91 18.34 7.01 -12.44
C PHE A 91 16.99 6.86 -13.16
N PRO A 92 16.40 5.65 -13.19
CA PRO A 92 15.10 5.45 -13.83
C PRO A 92 13.94 6.11 -13.09
N THR A 93 14.09 6.40 -11.80
CA THR A 93 13.00 6.82 -10.91
C THR A 93 13.36 8.05 -10.08
N LEU A 94 12.33 8.77 -9.62
CA LEU A 94 12.50 9.92 -8.71
C LEU A 94 13.09 9.50 -7.37
N LYS A 95 12.68 8.34 -6.84
CA LYS A 95 13.24 7.77 -5.61
C LYS A 95 14.73 7.48 -5.73
N GLY A 96 15.19 6.94 -6.86
CA GLY A 96 16.63 6.72 -7.10
C GLY A 96 17.43 8.03 -7.13
N VAL A 97 16.87 9.11 -7.68
CA VAL A 97 17.47 10.46 -7.63
C VAL A 97 17.58 10.98 -6.19
N GLU A 98 16.56 10.74 -5.37
CA GLU A 98 16.55 11.14 -3.96
C GLU A 98 17.58 10.35 -3.13
N GLU A 99 17.65 9.04 -3.30
CA GLU A 99 18.63 8.18 -2.62
C GLU A 99 20.06 8.51 -3.04
N CYS A 100 20.30 8.76 -4.34
CA CYS A 100 21.60 9.22 -4.82
C CYS A 100 21.99 10.57 -4.22
N SER A 101 21.05 11.50 -4.12
CA SER A 101 21.27 12.80 -3.47
C SER A 101 21.75 12.64 -2.03
N LYS A 102 21.05 11.82 -1.23
CA LYS A 102 21.41 11.56 0.19
C LYS A 102 22.81 10.95 0.32
N LEU A 103 23.17 10.03 -0.58
CA LEU A 103 24.50 9.41 -0.57
C LEU A 103 25.59 10.40 -1.01
N ILE A 104 25.34 11.27 -1.99
CA ILE A 104 26.29 12.33 -2.36
C ILE A 104 26.51 13.28 -1.18
N GLU A 105 25.44 13.70 -0.50
CA GLU A 105 25.51 14.59 0.67
C GLU A 105 26.29 13.98 1.83
N LYS A 106 26.29 12.65 1.95
CA LYS A 106 27.03 11.89 2.97
C LYS A 106 28.49 11.69 2.61
N GLU A 107 28.77 11.32 1.36
CA GLU A 107 30.09 10.82 0.94
C GLU A 107 30.99 11.92 0.36
N PHE A 108 30.46 13.11 0.09
CA PHE A 108 31.22 14.26 -0.39
C PHE A 108 31.08 15.46 0.53
N ARG A 109 32.06 16.38 0.47
CA ARG A 109 31.93 17.70 1.08
C ARG A 109 31.15 18.61 0.13
N VAL A 110 29.88 18.88 0.46
CA VAL A 110 28.97 19.67 -0.39
C VAL A 110 29.04 21.18 -0.07
N PHE A 111 29.12 22.00 -1.12
CA PHE A 111 29.09 23.46 -1.04
C PHE A 111 27.71 23.97 -1.45
N TRP A 112 26.82 24.13 -0.45
CA TRP A 112 25.41 24.43 -0.67
C TRP A 112 25.14 25.79 -1.34
N GLU A 113 25.94 26.81 -1.04
CA GLU A 113 25.77 28.16 -1.61
C GLU A 113 26.02 28.21 -3.12
N GLU A 114 26.88 27.32 -3.62
CA GLU A 114 27.20 27.19 -5.05
C GLU A 114 26.41 26.06 -5.73
N SER A 115 25.70 25.23 -4.95
CA SER A 115 24.88 24.14 -5.46
C SER A 115 23.50 24.65 -5.89
N GLU A 116 22.98 24.12 -7.01
CA GLU A 116 21.70 24.54 -7.56
C GLU A 116 20.67 23.40 -7.46
N ASP A 117 19.55 23.68 -6.79
CA ASP A 117 18.34 22.86 -6.88
C ASP A 117 17.32 23.58 -7.76
N LYS A 118 17.29 23.23 -9.05
CA LYS A 118 16.46 23.95 -10.03
C LYS A 118 14.97 23.78 -9.80
N LEU A 119 14.57 22.78 -9.02
CA LEU A 119 13.20 22.59 -8.53
C LEU A 119 12.76 23.73 -7.61
N LYS A 120 13.65 24.25 -6.77
CA LYS A 120 13.37 25.36 -5.85
C LYS A 120 13.32 26.72 -6.54
N ASN A 121 13.91 26.82 -7.73
CA ASN A 121 14.01 28.08 -8.49
C ASN A 121 12.85 28.28 -9.48
N LEU A 122 12.01 27.26 -9.70
CA LEU A 122 10.79 27.38 -10.50
C LEU A 122 9.66 27.94 -9.64
N GLY A 123 8.97 28.95 -10.16
CA GLY A 123 7.74 29.43 -9.51
C GLY A 123 6.65 28.36 -9.53
N VAL A 124 5.71 28.39 -8.58
CA VAL A 124 4.60 27.43 -8.46
C VAL A 124 3.79 27.26 -9.76
N SER A 125 3.82 28.25 -10.65
CA SER A 125 3.13 28.25 -11.94
C SER A 125 4.03 27.94 -13.15
N GLN A 126 5.24 27.39 -12.94
CA GLN A 126 6.22 27.15 -14.00
C GLN A 126 6.67 25.69 -14.02
N PHE A 127 6.62 25.07 -15.20
CA PHE A 127 7.24 23.78 -15.49
C PHE A 127 8.55 24.03 -16.23
N GLY A 128 9.62 23.32 -15.88
CA GLY A 128 10.95 23.61 -16.45
C GLY A 128 12.01 22.56 -16.14
N TYR A 129 13.27 22.96 -16.22
CA TYR A 129 14.40 22.05 -16.02
C TYR A 129 14.48 21.53 -14.57
N LEU A 130 14.23 20.24 -14.37
CA LEU A 130 14.36 19.60 -13.07
C LEU A 130 15.70 18.86 -13.01
N SER A 131 16.63 19.37 -12.21
CA SER A 131 17.90 18.70 -11.93
C SER A 131 18.53 19.28 -10.67
N LYS A 132 19.13 18.41 -9.86
CA LYS A 132 19.98 18.81 -8.73
C LYS A 132 21.44 18.82 -9.17
N HIS A 133 22.12 19.95 -8.95
CA HIS A 133 23.52 20.17 -9.31
C HIS A 133 24.27 20.43 -8.00
N TYR A 134 25.07 19.46 -7.57
CA TYR A 134 25.90 19.58 -6.38
C TYR A 134 27.29 20.06 -6.75
N ILE A 135 27.77 21.10 -6.08
CA ILE A 135 29.18 21.46 -6.10
C ILE A 135 29.86 20.79 -4.92
N VAL A 136 30.85 19.95 -5.21
CA VAL A 136 31.45 19.06 -4.22
C VAL A 136 32.98 19.09 -4.25
N GLN A 137 33.56 18.69 -3.12
CA GLN A 137 34.95 18.26 -2.97
C GLN A 137 34.99 16.84 -2.42
N LEU A 138 36.12 16.14 -2.61
CA LEU A 138 36.33 14.82 -2.02
C LEU A 138 36.31 14.93 -0.49
N ASN A 139 35.60 14.01 0.17
CA ASN A 139 35.68 13.84 1.61
C ASN A 139 36.67 12.71 1.92
N LEU A 140 37.88 13.02 2.40
CA LEU A 140 38.90 11.99 2.69
C LEU A 140 38.45 10.94 3.72
N GLU A 141 37.46 11.27 4.56
CA GLU A 141 36.89 10.35 5.56
C GLU A 141 35.77 9.46 4.98
N SER A 142 35.42 9.61 3.69
CA SER A 142 34.40 8.79 3.04
C SER A 142 34.78 7.32 3.04
N SER A 143 33.87 6.49 3.53
CA SER A 143 33.98 5.03 3.47
C SER A 143 34.16 4.51 2.04
N LEU A 144 33.64 5.22 1.03
CA LEU A 144 33.72 4.79 -0.37
C LEU A 144 35.10 5.07 -1.00
N LEU A 145 35.85 6.03 -0.45
CA LEU A 145 37.19 6.43 -0.92
C LEU A 145 38.32 5.60 -0.29
N ILE A 146 38.10 5.06 0.92
CA ILE A 146 39.12 4.33 1.69
C ILE A 146 39.65 3.09 0.96
N ASP A 147 38.83 2.42 0.14
CA ASP A 147 39.26 1.23 -0.60
C ASP A 147 39.86 1.56 -1.97
N LEU A 148 39.93 2.83 -2.37
CA LEU A 148 40.50 3.21 -3.66
C LEU A 148 42.00 3.47 -3.55
N THR A 149 42.76 2.90 -4.48
CA THR A 149 44.20 3.16 -4.67
C THR A 149 44.49 3.45 -6.15
N PHE A 150 45.75 3.71 -6.47
CA PHE A 150 46.19 4.03 -7.82
C PHE A 150 47.17 2.97 -8.33
N GLN A 151 47.21 2.80 -9.65
CA GLN A 151 48.21 1.96 -10.33
C GLN A 151 48.80 2.74 -11.50
N ARG A 152 50.12 2.62 -11.71
CA ARG A 152 50.79 3.29 -12.83
C ARG A 152 50.61 2.47 -14.11
N ILE A 153 50.27 3.13 -15.22
CA ILE A 153 50.07 2.50 -16.52
C ILE A 153 51.45 2.06 -17.06
N SER A 154 51.60 0.78 -17.40
CA SER A 154 52.87 0.09 -17.70
C SER A 154 53.59 0.52 -18.99
N SER A 155 53.05 1.45 -19.78
CA SER A 155 53.63 1.89 -21.07
C SER A 155 54.57 3.10 -20.98
N CYS A 156 54.77 3.70 -19.79
CA CYS A 156 55.64 4.85 -19.61
C CYS A 156 57.11 4.42 -19.36
N GLN A 157 57.97 4.50 -20.38
CA GLN A 157 59.41 4.23 -20.23
C GLN A 157 60.05 5.21 -19.24
N ASP A 158 60.79 4.66 -18.27
CA ASP A 158 61.56 5.39 -17.26
C ASP A 158 62.62 6.29 -17.92
N SER A 159 62.39 7.60 -17.90
CA SER A 159 63.47 8.57 -17.94
C SER A 159 63.80 8.92 -16.49
N GLY A 160 64.86 8.31 -15.96
CA GLY A 160 65.29 8.34 -14.55
C GLY A 160 65.61 9.73 -13.98
N LYS A 161 64.61 10.61 -13.87
CA LYS A 161 64.62 11.82 -13.08
C LYS A 161 63.52 11.69 -12.02
N LYS A 162 63.85 12.03 -10.78
CA LYS A 162 62.92 12.23 -9.64
C LYS A 162 61.95 13.41 -9.89
N SER A 163 61.19 13.39 -10.98
CA SER A 163 60.42 14.54 -11.47
C SER A 163 58.92 14.27 -11.46
N GLU A 164 58.18 15.19 -10.82
CA GLU A 164 56.74 15.48 -10.92
C GLU A 164 55.78 14.33 -11.26
N ILE A 165 54.82 14.07 -10.35
CA ILE A 165 53.71 13.14 -10.58
C ILE A 165 52.92 13.58 -11.81
N SER A 166 53.05 12.85 -12.91
CA SER A 166 52.16 12.96 -14.06
C SER A 166 50.86 12.24 -13.76
N TYR A 167 49.83 12.99 -13.35
CA TYR A 167 48.50 12.45 -13.01
C TYR A 167 47.82 11.68 -14.17
N GLN A 168 48.29 11.82 -15.41
CA GLN A 168 47.76 11.09 -16.58
C GLN A 168 48.22 9.63 -16.63
N ASP A 169 49.30 9.28 -15.93
CA ASP A 169 49.93 7.96 -16.01
C ASP A 169 49.34 6.98 -14.97
N TYR A 170 48.25 7.37 -14.29
CA TYR A 170 47.62 6.59 -13.24
C TYR A 170 46.18 6.18 -13.58
N GLU A 171 45.84 4.97 -13.18
CA GLU A 171 44.48 4.44 -13.09
C GLU A 171 44.04 4.31 -11.64
N VAL A 172 42.72 4.29 -11.43
CA VAL A 172 42.10 4.15 -10.10
C VAL A 172 41.55 2.74 -9.98
N ILE A 173 42.04 2.00 -8.99
CA ILE A 173 41.68 0.60 -8.73
C ILE A 173 41.17 0.44 -7.29
N GLU A 174 40.48 -0.66 -7.02
CA GLU A 174 40.06 -1.04 -5.67
C GLU A 174 41.16 -1.87 -5.00
N ARG A 175 41.37 -1.69 -3.70
CA ARG A 175 42.33 -2.49 -2.91
C ARG A 175 41.80 -3.92 -2.77
N ASN A 176 42.62 -4.91 -3.15
CA ASN A 176 42.43 -6.29 -2.76
C ASN A 176 43.19 -6.52 -1.45
N TYR A 177 42.47 -6.87 -0.39
CA TYR A 177 43.04 -7.16 0.93
C TYR A 177 43.41 -8.65 1.12
N GLU A 178 43.27 -9.48 0.08
CA GLU A 178 43.53 -10.93 0.15
C GLU A 178 44.96 -11.33 -0.22
N ASP A 179 45.78 -10.40 -0.74
CA ASP A 179 47.15 -10.66 -1.21
C ASP A 179 48.20 -9.99 -0.28
N GLU A 180 48.18 -10.27 1.02
CA GLU A 180 49.18 -9.74 1.97
C GLU A 180 50.54 -10.47 1.94
N ASP A 181 50.68 -11.57 1.19
CA ASP A 181 51.88 -12.45 1.23
C ASP A 181 52.63 -12.64 -0.10
N GLU A 182 52.29 -11.94 -1.18
CA GLU A 182 53.15 -11.90 -2.38
C GLU A 182 53.73 -10.49 -2.55
N GLU A 183 55.07 -10.40 -2.58
CA GLU A 183 55.78 -9.27 -3.18
C GLU A 183 55.23 -9.07 -4.59
N CYS A 184 54.23 -8.21 -4.70
CA CYS A 184 53.66 -7.81 -5.96
C CYS A 184 54.76 -7.04 -6.71
N ASP A 185 55.43 -7.70 -7.65
CA ASP A 185 56.22 -7.08 -8.73
C ASP A 185 55.34 -6.19 -9.65
N GLY A 186 54.13 -5.83 -9.23
CA GLY A 186 53.22 -4.89 -9.86
C GLY A 186 53.25 -3.53 -9.16
N ILE A 187 53.72 -2.53 -9.90
CA ILE A 187 53.80 -1.07 -9.66
C ILE A 187 52.55 -0.46 -8.95
N GLY A 188 52.34 -0.77 -7.67
CA GLY A 188 51.36 -0.14 -6.78
C GLY A 188 51.96 1.08 -6.09
N VAL A 189 51.15 2.10 -5.78
CA VAL A 189 51.64 3.32 -5.11
C VAL A 189 51.63 3.17 -3.60
N SER A 190 52.70 3.62 -2.92
CA SER A 190 52.79 3.58 -1.45
C SER A 190 51.67 4.37 -0.77
N GLU A 191 51.37 4.05 0.49
CA GLU A 191 50.32 4.72 1.26
C GLU A 191 50.58 6.24 1.42
N GLU A 192 51.85 6.63 1.55
CA GLU A 192 52.30 8.03 1.56
C GLU A 192 52.02 8.73 0.23
N MET A 193 52.27 8.05 -0.90
CA MET A 193 52.04 8.60 -2.23
C MET A 193 50.55 8.66 -2.57
N ARG A 194 49.76 7.67 -2.13
CA ARG A 194 48.30 7.69 -2.19
C ARG A 194 47.75 8.92 -1.45
N LYS A 195 48.20 9.13 -0.20
CA LYS A 195 47.82 10.28 0.60
C LYS A 195 48.19 11.59 -0.10
N HIS A 196 49.40 11.69 -0.65
CA HIS A 196 49.83 12.86 -1.40
C HIS A 196 49.00 13.15 -2.66
N ILE A 197 48.57 12.11 -3.41
CA ILE A 197 47.71 12.27 -4.59
C ILE A 197 46.32 12.79 -4.16
N PHE A 198 45.74 12.25 -3.09
CA PHE A 198 44.44 12.68 -2.57
C PHE A 198 44.47 14.06 -1.91
N GLU A 199 45.51 14.38 -1.13
CA GLU A 199 45.73 15.71 -0.51
C GLU A 199 45.76 16.84 -1.53
N GLY A 200 46.24 16.54 -2.74
CA GLY A 200 46.18 17.50 -3.85
C GLY A 200 44.79 17.68 -4.45
N MET A 201 43.90 16.69 -4.37
CA MET A 201 42.60 16.66 -5.05
C MET A 201 41.42 17.11 -4.19
N GLU A 202 41.52 16.99 -2.87
CA GLU A 202 40.46 17.37 -1.92
C GLU A 202 40.06 18.85 -2.03
N THR A 203 40.95 19.72 -2.51
CA THR A 203 40.65 21.15 -2.69
C THR A 203 40.00 21.47 -4.04
N LEU A 204 39.82 20.48 -4.92
CA LEU A 204 39.30 20.69 -6.28
C LEU A 204 37.78 20.55 -6.32
N TYR A 205 37.10 21.56 -6.85
CA TYR A 205 35.67 21.52 -7.07
C TYR A 205 35.28 20.60 -8.23
N SER A 206 34.14 19.92 -8.06
CA SER A 206 33.46 19.16 -9.10
C SER A 206 31.96 19.40 -9.05
N GLU A 207 31.31 19.39 -10.21
CA GLU A 207 29.85 19.49 -10.33
C GLU A 207 29.24 18.10 -10.56
N ILE A 208 28.40 17.60 -9.65
CA ILE A 208 27.67 16.34 -9.81
C ILE A 208 26.20 16.63 -10.08
N GLN A 209 25.72 16.19 -11.25
CA GLN A 209 24.34 16.37 -11.68
C GLN A 209 23.55 15.09 -11.45
N VAL A 210 22.45 15.16 -10.70
CA VAL A 210 21.56 14.03 -10.44
C VAL A 210 20.21 14.26 -11.14
N ARG A 211 19.75 13.27 -11.91
CA ARG A 211 18.55 13.36 -12.76
C ARG A 211 17.84 12.02 -12.96
N THR A 212 16.57 12.07 -13.36
CA THR A 212 15.88 10.93 -13.99
C THR A 212 16.32 10.76 -15.45
N LEU A 213 15.98 9.62 -16.06
CA LEU A 213 16.17 9.40 -17.49
C LEU A 213 15.44 10.44 -18.35
N LEU A 214 14.22 10.82 -17.98
CA LEU A 214 13.42 11.80 -18.71
C LEU A 214 13.98 13.22 -18.55
N GLN A 215 14.42 13.57 -17.34
CA GLN A 215 15.14 14.83 -17.09
C GLN A 215 16.45 14.90 -17.87
N HIS A 216 17.17 13.79 -18.01
CA HIS A 216 18.38 13.73 -18.82
C HIS A 216 18.08 13.93 -20.31
N ALA A 217 17.12 13.19 -20.86
CA ALA A 217 16.70 13.31 -22.25
C ALA A 217 16.25 14.75 -22.57
N TRP A 218 15.49 15.37 -21.67
CA TRP A 218 15.10 16.76 -21.78
C TRP A 218 16.31 17.70 -21.77
N SER A 219 17.28 17.46 -20.88
CA SER A 219 18.48 18.30 -20.74
C SER A 219 19.34 18.32 -21.99
N GLU A 220 19.51 17.18 -22.65
CA GLU A 220 20.32 17.07 -23.87
C GLU A 220 19.65 17.76 -25.07
N ILE A 221 18.32 17.72 -25.15
CA ILE A 221 17.58 18.36 -26.26
C ILE A 221 17.53 19.89 -26.11
N ALA A 222 17.27 20.38 -24.89
CA ALA A 222 16.81 21.74 -24.70
C ALA A 222 17.82 22.70 -24.06
N HIS A 223 18.77 22.20 -23.26
CA HIS A 223 19.63 23.05 -22.43
C HIS A 223 20.43 24.06 -23.27
N ASP A 224 21.03 23.63 -24.37
CA ASP A 224 21.86 24.51 -25.20
C ASP A 224 21.02 25.36 -26.16
N ARG A 225 19.87 24.86 -26.61
CA ARG A 225 19.00 25.52 -27.61
C ARG A 225 18.13 26.62 -27.02
N ILE A 226 17.79 26.51 -25.73
CA ILE A 226 16.83 27.41 -25.09
C ILE A 226 17.51 28.26 -24.03
N TYR A 227 18.30 27.68 -23.11
CA TYR A 227 18.95 28.45 -22.05
C TYR A 227 20.26 29.12 -22.46
N LYS A 228 20.95 28.61 -23.49
CA LYS A 228 22.18 29.22 -24.03
C LYS A 228 21.99 29.82 -25.42
N SER A 229 20.74 30.10 -25.81
CA SER A 229 20.47 30.75 -27.09
C SER A 229 21.12 32.13 -27.15
N GLU A 230 21.76 32.44 -28.27
CA GLU A 230 22.31 33.78 -28.56
C GLU A 230 21.22 34.81 -28.86
N PHE A 231 19.96 34.36 -29.02
CA PHE A 231 18.81 35.19 -29.36
C PHE A 231 17.61 34.91 -28.44
N PRO A 232 16.72 35.90 -28.24
CA PRO A 232 15.51 35.72 -27.45
C PRO A 232 14.59 34.67 -28.07
N ILE A 233 14.11 33.74 -27.25
CA ILE A 233 13.25 32.63 -27.69
C ILE A 233 11.80 33.13 -27.83
N PRO A 234 11.13 32.90 -28.98
CA PRO A 234 9.72 33.23 -29.15
C PRO A 234 8.79 32.53 -28.15
N ASP A 235 7.73 33.23 -27.71
CA ASP A 235 6.80 32.76 -26.68
C ASP A 235 6.10 31.44 -27.04
N ASN A 236 5.81 31.20 -28.31
CA ASN A 236 5.19 29.94 -28.76
C ASN A 236 6.14 28.73 -28.60
N ILE A 237 7.44 28.93 -28.81
CA ILE A 237 8.47 27.91 -28.59
C ILE A 237 8.67 27.71 -27.09
N GLN A 238 8.75 28.78 -26.31
CA GLN A 238 8.83 28.71 -24.85
C GLN A 238 7.61 27.99 -24.25
N ARG A 239 6.40 28.25 -24.78
CA ARG A 239 5.17 27.56 -24.38
C ARG A 239 5.21 26.07 -24.72
N THR A 240 5.67 25.72 -25.92
CA THR A 240 5.80 24.31 -26.33
C THR A 240 6.80 23.58 -25.44
N PHE A 241 7.90 24.24 -25.12
CA PHE A 241 8.91 23.73 -24.20
C PHE A 241 8.37 23.50 -22.79
N ASN A 242 7.62 24.45 -22.22
CA ASN A 242 6.98 24.27 -20.92
C ASN A 242 5.98 23.10 -20.94
N ARG A 243 5.23 22.91 -22.04
CA ARG A 243 4.29 21.78 -22.19
C ARG A 243 4.99 20.42 -22.20
N VAL A 244 6.11 20.29 -22.93
CA VAL A 244 6.88 19.04 -22.96
C VAL A 244 7.45 18.74 -21.56
N SER A 245 7.96 19.78 -20.88
CA SER A 245 8.47 19.64 -19.50
C SER A 245 7.39 19.11 -18.55
N ALA A 246 6.18 19.66 -18.61
CA ALA A 246 5.05 19.20 -17.80
C ALA A 246 4.65 17.74 -18.08
N ILE A 247 4.69 17.31 -19.35
CA ILE A 247 4.41 15.91 -19.72
C ILE A 247 5.47 14.97 -19.17
N LEU A 248 6.76 15.34 -19.25
CA LEU A 248 7.84 14.51 -18.74
C LEU A 248 7.81 14.42 -17.21
N GLU A 249 7.53 15.52 -16.52
CA GLU A 249 7.37 15.54 -15.07
C GLU A 249 6.21 14.64 -14.61
N ASN A 250 5.04 14.75 -15.26
CA ASN A 250 3.92 13.85 -14.98
C ASN A 250 4.26 12.39 -15.30
N THR A 251 5.00 12.14 -16.38
CA THR A 251 5.43 10.78 -16.73
C THR A 251 6.41 10.22 -15.70
N ASP A 252 7.37 11.01 -15.21
CA ASP A 252 8.29 10.61 -14.13
C ASP A 252 7.51 10.26 -12.85
N ALA A 253 6.51 11.08 -12.48
CA ALA A 253 5.64 10.80 -11.34
C ALA A 253 4.81 9.51 -11.54
N GLY A 254 4.24 9.32 -12.74
CA GLY A 254 3.47 8.12 -13.07
C GLY A 254 4.32 6.85 -13.06
N PHE A 255 5.58 6.90 -13.52
CA PHE A 255 6.51 5.77 -13.40
C PHE A 255 6.85 5.46 -11.94
N GLN A 256 7.06 6.48 -11.11
CA GLN A 256 7.29 6.29 -9.68
C GLN A 256 6.08 5.63 -9.01
N GLU A 257 4.87 6.14 -9.26
CA GLU A 257 3.63 5.58 -8.74
C GLU A 257 3.41 4.13 -9.18
N MET A 258 3.66 3.81 -10.45
CA MET A 258 3.58 2.44 -10.96
C MET A 258 4.54 1.50 -10.23
N ILE A 259 5.78 1.94 -10.00
CA ILE A 259 6.80 1.14 -9.29
C ILE A 259 6.40 0.95 -7.84
N ASP A 260 5.96 2.00 -7.15
CA ASP A 260 5.50 1.91 -5.76
C ASP A 260 4.30 0.96 -5.62
N ASN A 261 3.36 1.00 -6.57
CA ASN A 261 2.22 0.09 -6.62
C ASN A 261 2.64 -1.36 -6.89
N LEU A 262 3.62 -1.58 -7.77
CA LEU A 262 4.16 -2.91 -8.05
C LEU A 262 4.93 -3.46 -6.84
N ASP A 263 5.75 -2.64 -6.19
CA ASP A 263 6.47 -3.04 -4.99
C ASP A 263 5.48 -3.39 -3.87
N MET A 264 4.44 -2.58 -3.65
CA MET A 264 3.37 -2.88 -2.71
C MET A 264 2.64 -4.18 -3.07
N TYR A 265 2.32 -4.40 -4.35
CA TYR A 265 1.68 -5.64 -4.79
C TYR A 265 2.58 -6.85 -4.53
N VAL A 266 3.86 -6.77 -4.89
CA VAL A 266 4.79 -7.87 -4.77
C VAL A 266 5.07 -8.21 -3.31
N GLU A 267 5.14 -7.23 -2.42
CA GLU A 267 5.31 -7.45 -0.98
C GLU A 267 4.11 -8.17 -0.36
N ASN A 268 2.93 -8.04 -0.97
CA ASN A 268 1.67 -8.63 -0.51
C ASN A 268 1.15 -9.74 -1.43
N TYR A 269 1.93 -10.14 -2.44
CA TYR A 269 1.54 -11.14 -3.45
C TYR A 269 1.21 -12.50 -2.84
N GLY A 270 1.79 -12.80 -1.67
CA GLY A 270 1.47 -14.00 -0.89
C GLY A 270 0.01 -14.10 -0.44
N ALA A 271 -0.74 -12.99 -0.36
CA ALA A 271 -2.14 -13.01 0.09
C ALA A 271 -3.08 -13.76 -0.89
N TYR A 272 -2.64 -13.99 -2.13
CA TYR A 272 -3.39 -14.70 -3.16
C TYR A 272 -2.97 -16.15 -3.36
N MET A 273 -1.91 -16.54 -2.66
CA MET A 273 -1.36 -17.88 -2.75
C MET A 273 -2.00 -18.75 -1.69
N THR A 274 -2.26 -20.00 -2.04
CA THR A 274 -2.44 -21.06 -1.07
C THR A 274 -1.17 -21.24 -0.23
N ASP A 275 -1.30 -21.79 0.97
CA ASP A 275 -0.14 -22.13 1.82
C ASP A 275 0.92 -22.96 1.08
N GLN A 276 0.49 -23.79 0.13
CA GLN A 276 1.40 -24.60 -0.69
C GLN A 276 2.16 -23.75 -1.71
N GLU A 277 1.48 -22.87 -2.45
CA GLU A 277 2.10 -21.94 -3.39
C GLU A 277 3.08 -20.99 -2.69
N MET A 278 2.71 -20.48 -1.49
CA MET A 278 3.62 -19.66 -0.69
C MET A 278 4.89 -20.43 -0.30
N LYS A 279 4.77 -21.69 0.12
CA LYS A 279 5.93 -22.54 0.48
C LYS A 279 6.83 -22.81 -0.72
N GLU A 280 6.25 -23.08 -1.88
CA GLU A 280 7.01 -23.27 -3.13
C GLU A 280 7.79 -22.00 -3.50
N GLU A 281 7.16 -20.83 -3.40
CA GLU A 281 7.80 -19.56 -3.73
C GLU A 281 8.89 -19.18 -2.70
N ILE A 282 8.64 -19.42 -1.41
CA ILE A 282 9.66 -19.33 -0.36
C ILE A 282 10.86 -20.19 -0.71
N ASN A 283 10.65 -21.43 -1.16
CA ASN A 283 11.75 -22.33 -1.49
C ASN A 283 12.56 -21.82 -2.69
N ARG A 284 11.88 -21.30 -3.74
CA ARG A 284 12.56 -20.67 -4.89
C ARG A 284 13.43 -19.49 -4.45
N PHE A 285 12.92 -18.61 -3.59
CA PHE A 285 13.70 -17.48 -3.08
C PHE A 285 14.84 -17.93 -2.17
N LYS A 286 14.64 -18.95 -1.31
CA LYS A 286 15.71 -19.54 -0.48
C LYS A 286 16.87 -20.03 -1.36
N THR A 287 16.58 -20.77 -2.44
CA THR A 287 17.60 -21.23 -3.40
C THR A 287 18.39 -20.07 -4.02
N VAL A 288 17.72 -18.98 -4.42
CA VAL A 288 18.39 -17.79 -4.97
C VAL A 288 19.31 -17.15 -3.92
N VAL A 289 18.85 -17.03 -2.67
CA VAL A 289 19.63 -16.45 -1.57
C VAL A 289 20.86 -17.31 -1.23
N GLU A 290 20.71 -18.64 -1.22
CA GLU A 290 21.80 -19.58 -0.88
C GLU A 290 22.92 -19.59 -1.92
N ILE A 291 22.61 -19.40 -3.21
CA ILE A 291 23.59 -19.46 -4.31
C ILE A 291 24.21 -18.07 -4.59
N ALA A 292 23.61 -16.99 -4.08
CA ALA A 292 24.02 -15.63 -4.41
C ALA A 292 25.47 -15.34 -3.96
N PRO A 293 26.36 -14.91 -4.87
CA PRO A 293 27.75 -14.57 -4.52
C PRO A 293 27.85 -13.29 -3.69
N ASN A 294 26.89 -12.37 -3.84
CA ASN A 294 26.77 -11.17 -3.03
C ASN A 294 25.38 -11.13 -2.37
N LEU A 295 25.36 -11.38 -1.06
CA LEU A 295 24.16 -11.47 -0.26
C LEU A 295 23.44 -10.12 -0.06
N GLU A 296 24.14 -8.98 -0.16
CA GLU A 296 23.52 -7.64 -0.09
C GLU A 296 22.55 -7.43 -1.26
N LYS A 297 22.89 -7.92 -2.45
CA LYS A 297 22.06 -7.76 -3.66
C LYS A 297 20.76 -8.58 -3.66
N VAL A 298 20.64 -9.55 -2.75
CA VAL A 298 19.49 -10.45 -2.63
C VAL A 298 18.65 -10.22 -1.37
N GLU A 299 18.92 -9.15 -0.62
CA GLU A 299 18.15 -8.79 0.59
C GLU A 299 16.64 -8.73 0.33
N LYS A 300 16.22 -8.20 -0.83
CA LYS A 300 14.80 -8.15 -1.22
C LYS A 300 14.14 -9.53 -1.23
N TYR A 301 14.87 -10.59 -1.55
CA TYR A 301 14.36 -11.96 -1.52
C TYR A 301 14.27 -12.49 -0.09
N VAL A 302 15.23 -12.12 0.79
CA VAL A 302 15.14 -12.41 2.23
C VAL A 302 13.88 -11.77 2.81
N TYR A 303 13.63 -10.49 2.52
CA TYR A 303 12.41 -9.82 2.96
C TYR A 303 11.14 -10.50 2.41
N ARG A 304 11.12 -10.88 1.12
CA ARG A 304 9.99 -11.61 0.54
C ARG A 304 9.73 -12.95 1.21
N ILE A 305 10.77 -13.72 1.50
CA ILE A 305 10.62 -14.98 2.25
C ILE A 305 9.96 -14.72 3.60
N VAL A 306 10.39 -13.70 4.33
CA VAL A 306 9.80 -13.33 5.61
C VAL A 306 8.34 -12.90 5.47
N SER A 307 8.02 -12.06 4.49
CA SER A 307 6.64 -11.62 4.22
C SER A 307 5.72 -12.80 3.91
N LEU A 308 6.13 -13.70 3.01
CA LEU A 308 5.37 -14.91 2.67
C LEU A 308 5.22 -15.84 3.87
N ALA A 309 6.31 -16.09 4.61
CA ALA A 309 6.28 -16.97 5.77
C ALA A 309 5.34 -16.46 6.88
N ARG A 310 5.22 -15.14 7.07
CA ARG A 310 4.28 -14.54 8.04
C ARG A 310 2.82 -14.85 7.70
N SER A 311 2.51 -14.89 6.41
CA SER A 311 1.16 -15.08 5.87
C SER A 311 0.67 -16.52 5.92
N ILE A 312 1.57 -17.50 6.00
CA ILE A 312 1.24 -18.93 6.16
C ILE A 312 0.60 -19.17 7.55
N GLU A 313 -0.43 -20.03 7.60
CA GLU A 313 -1.03 -20.47 8.87
C GLU A 313 -0.04 -21.35 9.66
N GLU A 314 0.10 -21.07 10.95
CA GLU A 314 1.04 -21.82 11.79
C GLU A 314 0.45 -23.19 12.13
N GLY A 315 1.05 -24.23 11.56
CA GLY A 315 0.64 -25.62 11.75
C GLY A 315 1.73 -26.46 12.40
N LYS A 316 1.42 -27.74 12.69
CA LYS A 316 2.40 -28.68 13.26
C LYS A 316 3.66 -28.83 12.40
N ASP A 317 3.51 -28.73 11.08
CA ASP A 317 4.57 -28.98 10.10
C ASP A 317 5.32 -27.71 9.66
N PHE A 318 4.84 -26.52 10.03
CA PHE A 318 5.47 -25.25 9.64
C PHE A 318 5.41 -24.24 10.79
N LYS A 319 6.52 -24.14 11.51
CA LYS A 319 6.68 -23.18 12.61
C LYS A 319 7.23 -21.87 12.09
N LYS A 320 6.34 -21.04 11.53
CA LYS A 320 6.71 -19.85 10.76
C LYS A 320 7.67 -18.89 11.48
N TRP A 321 7.46 -18.65 12.78
CA TRP A 321 8.32 -17.73 13.52
C TRP A 321 9.72 -18.29 13.73
N GLU A 322 9.84 -19.60 14.00
CA GLU A 322 11.14 -20.27 14.13
C GLU A 322 11.92 -20.22 12.80
N GLU A 323 11.26 -20.44 11.67
CA GLU A 323 11.89 -20.33 10.34
C GLU A 323 12.36 -18.92 10.02
N ILE A 324 11.51 -17.91 10.27
CA ILE A 324 11.87 -16.50 10.05
C ILE A 324 13.07 -16.12 10.91
N ILE A 325 13.07 -16.51 12.19
CA ILE A 325 14.18 -16.25 13.12
C ILE A 325 15.46 -16.92 12.64
N ALA A 326 15.38 -18.17 12.18
CA ALA A 326 16.54 -18.90 11.68
C ALA A 326 17.16 -18.23 10.44
N LEU A 327 16.31 -17.86 9.46
CA LEU A 327 16.74 -17.17 8.24
C LEU A 327 17.41 -15.83 8.56
N LEU A 328 16.75 -14.98 9.36
CA LEU A 328 17.25 -13.64 9.68
C LEU A 328 18.51 -13.71 10.53
N LYS A 329 18.63 -14.68 11.44
CA LYS A 329 19.85 -14.90 12.22
C LYS A 329 21.02 -15.35 11.32
N TRP A 330 20.78 -16.26 10.38
CA TRP A 330 21.80 -16.68 9.41
C TRP A 330 22.27 -15.51 8.55
N TYR A 331 21.33 -14.72 8.01
CA TYR A 331 21.64 -13.57 7.18
C TYR A 331 22.41 -12.49 7.96
N GLN A 332 22.00 -12.22 9.20
CA GLN A 332 22.69 -11.30 10.12
C GLN A 332 24.17 -11.65 10.32
N GLN A 333 24.49 -12.95 10.43
CA GLN A 333 25.87 -13.40 10.65
C GLN A 333 26.77 -13.21 9.43
N LYS A 334 26.19 -13.06 8.24
CA LYS A 334 26.95 -12.95 6.97
C LYS A 334 27.15 -11.51 6.53
N VAL A 335 26.13 -10.67 6.65
CA VAL A 335 26.12 -9.31 6.08
C VAL A 335 25.61 -8.26 7.06
N GLY A 336 24.94 -8.69 8.14
CA GLY A 336 24.17 -7.80 9.01
C GLY A 336 22.72 -7.65 8.53
N LEU A 337 21.91 -6.97 9.35
CA LEU A 337 20.50 -6.71 9.04
C LEU A 337 20.30 -5.23 8.79
N THR A 338 19.60 -4.89 7.72
CA THR A 338 19.06 -3.54 7.51
C THR A 338 17.99 -3.21 8.54
N PRO A 339 17.64 -1.92 8.72
CA PRO A 339 16.58 -1.53 9.64
C PRO A 339 15.26 -2.28 9.40
N ARG A 340 14.88 -2.46 8.12
CA ARG A 340 13.68 -3.22 7.73
C ARG A 340 13.74 -4.67 8.20
N LEU A 341 14.85 -5.37 7.97
CA LEU A 341 15.00 -6.77 8.41
C LEU A 341 15.17 -6.88 9.94
N LYS A 342 15.79 -5.90 10.61
CA LYS A 342 15.84 -5.83 12.08
C LYS A 342 14.44 -5.75 12.68
N ARG A 343 13.58 -4.88 12.13
CA ARG A 343 12.18 -4.77 12.54
C ARG A 343 11.45 -6.11 12.42
N GLU A 344 11.57 -6.77 11.27
CA GLU A 344 10.97 -8.10 11.05
C GLU A 344 11.53 -9.17 12.00
N TYR A 345 12.83 -9.13 12.27
CA TYR A 345 13.48 -10.04 13.21
C TYR A 345 12.96 -9.84 14.64
N GLY A 346 12.86 -8.59 15.09
CA GLY A 346 12.27 -8.23 16.36
C GLY A 346 10.79 -8.65 16.45
N LEU A 347 10.00 -8.46 15.39
CA LEU A 347 8.61 -8.92 15.36
C LEU A 347 8.51 -10.44 15.52
N ALA A 348 9.31 -11.21 14.77
CA ALA A 348 9.31 -12.67 14.86
C ALA A 348 9.74 -13.18 16.23
N LEU A 349 10.79 -12.58 16.83
CA LEU A 349 11.22 -12.88 18.19
C LEU A 349 10.14 -12.57 19.22
N SER A 350 9.40 -11.47 19.05
CA SER A 350 8.29 -11.10 19.93
C SER A 350 7.12 -12.08 19.84
N LYS A 351 6.79 -12.56 18.63
CA LYS A 351 5.68 -13.49 18.40
C LYS A 351 5.96 -14.91 18.86
N SER A 352 7.22 -15.34 18.80
CA SER A 352 7.68 -16.63 19.32
C SER A 352 7.98 -16.64 20.81
N ALA A 353 7.97 -15.48 21.47
CA ALA A 353 8.30 -15.39 22.89
C ALA A 353 7.19 -16.03 23.76
N PRO A 354 7.57 -16.76 24.82
CA PRO A 354 6.59 -17.45 25.68
C PRO A 354 5.72 -16.49 26.50
N SER A 355 6.24 -15.31 26.81
CA SER A 355 5.51 -14.24 27.50
C SER A 355 6.11 -12.87 27.20
N THR A 356 5.34 -11.81 27.48
CA THR A 356 5.76 -10.42 27.29
C THR A 356 6.84 -9.95 28.28
N ASP A 357 7.17 -10.76 29.28
CA ASP A 357 8.22 -10.51 30.27
C ASP A 357 9.46 -11.38 30.06
N SER A 358 9.44 -12.27 29.06
CA SER A 358 10.59 -13.12 28.75
C SER A 358 11.79 -12.31 28.25
N SER A 359 13.00 -12.81 28.49
CA SER A 359 14.24 -12.21 27.98
C SER A 359 14.25 -12.10 26.45
N GLN A 360 13.65 -13.07 25.76
CA GLN A 360 13.45 -13.06 24.31
C GLN A 360 12.59 -11.89 23.86
N TYR A 361 11.49 -11.62 24.55
CA TYR A 361 10.60 -10.49 24.24
C TYR A 361 11.27 -9.14 24.50
N LEU A 362 12.06 -9.02 25.58
CA LEU A 362 12.85 -7.81 25.85
C LEU A 362 13.93 -7.59 24.79
N ARG A 363 14.61 -8.66 24.36
CA ARG A 363 15.59 -8.60 23.26
C ARG A 363 14.93 -8.17 21.95
N ALA A 364 13.78 -8.74 21.62
CA ALA A 364 12.99 -8.34 20.45
C ALA A 364 12.73 -6.83 20.43
N LYS A 365 12.38 -6.27 21.60
CA LYS A 365 12.11 -4.84 21.74
C LYS A 365 13.32 -3.95 21.51
N ASN A 366 14.49 -4.35 21.99
CA ASN A 366 15.70 -3.58 21.76
C ASN A 366 16.07 -3.57 20.28
N ILE A 367 15.93 -4.71 19.58
CA ILE A 367 16.18 -4.80 18.14
C ILE A 367 15.25 -3.87 17.34
N ILE A 368 13.96 -3.78 17.68
CA ILE A 368 13.04 -2.85 17.00
C ILE A 368 13.36 -1.38 17.33
N LYS A 369 13.85 -1.09 18.54
CA LYS A 369 14.31 0.27 18.86
C LYS A 369 15.55 0.65 18.07
N GLU A 370 16.52 -0.26 17.96
CA GLU A 370 17.71 -0.08 17.12
C GLU A 370 17.31 0.16 15.65
N SER A 371 16.32 -0.57 15.12
CA SER A 371 15.83 -0.32 13.75
C SER A 371 15.21 1.06 13.59
N ILE A 372 14.54 1.59 14.62
CA ILE A 372 13.98 2.95 14.60
C ILE A 372 15.08 4.00 14.72
N GLU A 373 16.12 3.76 15.51
CA GLU A 373 17.27 4.67 15.61
C GLU A 373 17.99 4.81 14.25
N GLU A 374 18.08 3.71 13.50
CA GLU A 374 18.66 3.70 12.14
C GLU A 374 17.68 4.22 11.07
N ASN A 375 16.37 3.99 11.23
CA ASN A 375 15.32 4.52 10.37
C ASN A 375 14.20 5.17 11.17
N PRO A 376 14.34 6.46 11.55
CA PRO A 376 13.37 7.16 12.40
C PRO A 376 11.99 7.39 11.77
N LYS A 377 11.83 7.10 10.47
CA LYS A 377 10.59 7.25 9.72
C LYS A 377 9.83 5.92 9.51
N ASP A 378 10.29 4.82 10.11
CA ASP A 378 9.66 3.50 9.96
C ASP A 378 8.32 3.41 10.72
N SER A 379 7.22 3.71 10.02
CA SER A 379 5.86 3.67 10.59
C SER A 379 5.50 2.29 11.16
N ASP A 380 5.82 1.20 10.44
CA ASP A 380 5.54 -0.17 10.89
C ASP A 380 6.23 -0.47 12.22
N ALA A 381 7.49 -0.04 12.39
CA ALA A 381 8.24 -0.28 13.62
C ALA A 381 7.58 0.42 14.82
N TYR A 382 7.14 1.67 14.64
CA TYR A 382 6.36 2.37 15.66
C TYR A 382 5.02 1.69 15.94
N SER A 383 4.30 1.24 14.90
CA SER A 383 3.04 0.50 15.01
C SER A 383 3.19 -0.82 15.78
N ILE A 384 4.29 -1.55 15.58
CA ILE A 384 4.60 -2.78 16.34
C ILE A 384 4.79 -2.45 17.83
N LEU A 385 5.58 -1.42 18.15
CA LEU A 385 5.78 -0.98 19.54
C LEU A 385 4.49 -0.47 20.18
N GLY A 386 3.66 0.27 19.43
CA GLY A 386 2.34 0.74 19.86
C GLY A 386 1.41 -0.43 20.20
N GLY A 387 1.37 -1.45 19.33
CA GLY A 387 0.60 -2.67 19.54
C GLY A 387 1.03 -3.44 20.79
N TRP A 388 2.32 -3.45 21.11
CA TRP A 388 2.84 -4.08 22.33
C TRP A 388 2.44 -3.34 23.60
N TRP A 389 2.58 -2.02 23.64
CA TRP A 389 2.16 -1.24 24.80
C TRP A 389 0.64 -1.32 24.98
N LYS A 390 -0.11 -1.33 23.88
CA LYS A 390 -1.56 -1.58 23.88
C LYS A 390 -1.89 -2.93 24.50
N ALA A 391 -1.16 -3.99 24.12
CA ALA A 391 -1.34 -5.33 24.68
C ALA A 391 -0.97 -5.43 26.18
N LYS A 392 0.00 -4.64 26.66
CA LYS A 392 0.31 -4.51 28.10
C LYS A 392 -0.68 -3.62 28.88
N GLY A 393 -1.58 -2.92 28.20
CA GLY A 393 -2.52 -1.98 28.81
C GLY A 393 -1.93 -0.60 29.13
N ASP A 394 -0.68 -0.31 28.75
CA ASP A 394 -0.08 1.02 28.87
C ASP A 394 -0.50 1.88 27.65
N LEU A 395 -1.72 2.40 27.72
CA LEU A 395 -2.34 3.14 26.62
C LEU A 395 -1.64 4.47 26.34
N ASP A 396 -1.05 5.12 27.35
CA ASP A 396 -0.28 6.36 27.19
C ASP A 396 0.92 6.15 26.26
N LYS A 397 1.70 5.09 26.49
CA LYS A 397 2.82 4.77 25.60
C LYS A 397 2.33 4.29 24.25
N ALA A 398 1.30 3.45 24.22
CA ALA A 398 0.72 2.97 22.96
C ALA A 398 0.33 4.15 22.05
N LEU A 399 -0.39 5.13 22.60
CA LEU A 399 -0.82 6.33 21.90
C LEU A 399 0.36 7.11 21.32
N LYS A 400 1.41 7.37 22.12
CA LYS A 400 2.62 8.07 21.63
C LYS A 400 3.31 7.34 20.49
N TYR A 401 3.34 6.01 20.52
CA TYR A 401 3.94 5.21 19.45
C TYR A 401 3.08 5.24 18.18
N TYR A 402 1.75 5.08 18.30
CA TYR A 402 0.85 5.17 17.16
C TYR A 402 0.77 6.59 16.57
N GLU A 403 0.89 7.63 17.39
CA GLU A 403 1.01 9.02 16.94
C GLU A 403 2.27 9.20 16.07
N LYS A 404 3.42 8.67 16.50
CA LYS A 404 4.64 8.68 15.67
C LYS A 404 4.49 7.90 14.38
N ALA A 405 3.82 6.75 14.42
CA ALA A 405 3.53 5.97 13.21
C ALA A 405 2.67 6.80 12.23
N TYR A 406 1.58 7.38 12.73
CA TYR A 406 0.69 8.25 11.97
C TYR A 406 1.40 9.48 11.37
N ILE A 407 2.28 10.15 12.12
CA ILE A 407 3.03 11.31 11.61
C ILE A 407 3.98 10.91 10.47
N ASN A 408 4.58 9.72 10.55
CA ASN A 408 5.53 9.23 9.55
C ASN A 408 4.84 8.67 8.30
N ASP A 409 3.70 8.01 8.47
CA ASP A 409 2.85 7.53 7.37
C ASP A 409 1.37 7.82 7.66
N PRO A 410 0.85 8.97 7.17
CA PRO A 410 -0.55 9.35 7.34
C PRO A 410 -1.55 8.48 6.55
N ASP A 411 -1.07 7.67 5.61
CA ASP A 411 -1.88 6.83 4.73
C ASP A 411 -1.96 5.37 5.22
N ASP A 412 -1.16 4.98 6.22
CA ASP A 412 -1.26 3.66 6.86
C ASP A 412 -2.53 3.53 7.71
N SER A 413 -3.49 2.77 7.19
CA SER A 413 -4.77 2.48 7.83
C SER A 413 -4.61 1.86 9.22
N TYR A 414 -3.58 1.03 9.44
CA TYR A 414 -3.36 0.38 10.72
C TYR A 414 -2.89 1.36 11.80
N ALA A 415 -1.85 2.16 11.51
CA ALA A 415 -1.36 3.19 12.43
C ALA A 415 -2.46 4.23 12.74
N VAL A 416 -3.07 4.77 11.69
CA VAL A 416 -4.12 5.80 11.79
C VAL A 416 -5.28 5.26 12.63
N GLY A 417 -5.81 4.07 12.31
CA GLY A 417 -6.96 3.51 13.01
C GLY A 417 -6.70 3.34 14.51
N ASN A 418 -5.52 2.84 14.89
CA ASN A 418 -5.15 2.67 16.29
C ASN A 418 -4.92 3.99 17.02
N TYR A 419 -4.26 4.97 16.38
CA TYR A 419 -4.09 6.31 16.94
C TYR A 419 -5.45 6.94 17.28
N PHE A 420 -6.37 7.00 16.32
CA PHE A 420 -7.69 7.60 16.52
C PHE A 420 -8.53 6.85 17.56
N ILE A 421 -8.50 5.51 17.57
CA ILE A 421 -9.21 4.73 18.59
C ILE A 421 -8.68 5.06 19.99
N LEU A 422 -7.36 5.12 20.17
CA LEU A 422 -6.75 5.42 21.45
C LEU A 422 -6.99 6.89 21.87
N GLU A 423 -6.87 7.83 20.95
CA GLU A 423 -7.14 9.24 21.21
C GLU A 423 -8.58 9.47 21.69
N ILE A 424 -9.55 8.78 21.09
CA ILE A 424 -10.95 8.84 21.51
C ILE A 424 -11.16 8.13 22.86
N SER A 425 -10.63 6.91 23.01
CA SER A 425 -10.93 6.08 24.19
C SER A 425 -10.16 6.45 25.45
N HIS A 426 -8.93 6.95 25.30
CA HIS A 426 -8.01 7.25 26.40
C HIS A 426 -8.04 8.73 26.79
N ASN A 427 -8.07 9.65 25.83
CA ASN A 427 -8.12 11.10 26.08
C ASN A 427 -9.55 11.68 26.07
N ASP A 428 -10.56 10.81 25.94
CA ASP A 428 -11.97 11.16 25.79
C ASP A 428 -12.25 12.18 24.64
N ASN A 429 -11.35 12.25 23.65
CA ASN A 429 -11.34 13.25 22.58
C ASN A 429 -12.17 12.81 21.36
N TYR A 430 -13.47 12.59 21.53
CA TYR A 430 -14.36 12.21 20.43
C TYR A 430 -14.47 13.27 19.32
N GLN A 431 -14.32 14.55 19.65
CA GLN A 431 -14.46 15.65 18.70
C GLN A 431 -13.43 15.58 17.56
N ILE A 432 -12.30 14.89 17.77
CA ILE A 432 -11.28 14.68 16.75
C ILE A 432 -11.83 14.07 15.45
N LEU A 433 -12.87 13.22 15.54
CA LEU A 433 -13.51 12.62 14.36
C LEU A 433 -14.08 13.67 13.39
N GLN A 434 -14.53 14.81 13.90
CA GLN A 434 -15.08 15.89 13.07
C GLN A 434 -13.99 16.62 12.28
N TYR A 435 -12.83 16.85 12.90
CA TYR A 435 -11.72 17.60 12.31
C TYR A 435 -10.86 16.74 11.36
N SER A 436 -10.88 15.42 11.54
CA SER A 436 -10.04 14.48 10.79
C SER A 436 -10.74 13.81 9.59
N ARG A 437 -11.93 14.27 9.20
CA ARG A 437 -12.67 13.74 8.04
C ARG A 437 -11.84 13.69 6.74
N PRO A 438 -11.00 14.69 6.39
CA PRO A 438 -10.16 14.60 5.19
C PRO A 438 -9.15 13.46 5.27
N ILE A 439 -8.56 13.21 6.44
CA ILE A 439 -7.61 12.12 6.67
C ILE A 439 -8.31 10.78 6.43
N PHE A 440 -9.50 10.57 7.00
CA PHE A 440 -10.25 9.33 6.80
C PHE A 440 -10.62 9.08 5.34
N LYS A 441 -10.93 10.13 4.57
CA LYS A 441 -11.19 10.00 3.13
C LYS A 441 -9.95 9.57 2.36
N ASN A 442 -8.79 10.13 2.68
CA ASN A 442 -7.52 9.75 2.05
C ASN A 442 -7.16 8.30 2.36
N VAL A 443 -7.27 7.90 3.63
CA VAL A 443 -7.02 6.51 4.04
C VAL A 443 -8.00 5.55 3.37
N ILE A 444 -9.29 5.90 3.26
CA ILE A 444 -10.27 5.09 2.52
C ILE A 444 -9.88 4.95 1.05
N ALA A 445 -9.44 6.02 0.38
CA ALA A 445 -9.00 5.93 -1.02
C ALA A 445 -7.83 4.96 -1.17
N LYS A 446 -6.82 5.05 -0.30
CA LYS A 446 -5.68 4.12 -0.28
C LYS A 446 -6.10 2.68 0.04
N CYS A 447 -7.05 2.48 0.94
CA CYS A 447 -7.61 1.15 1.20
C CYS A 447 -8.38 0.61 -0.01
N ILE A 448 -9.08 1.46 -0.79
CA ILE A 448 -9.74 1.04 -2.03
C ILE A 448 -8.69 0.60 -3.06
N ASP A 449 -7.61 1.35 -3.23
CA ASP A 449 -6.51 0.96 -4.13
C ASP A 449 -5.95 -0.43 -3.72
N LYS A 450 -5.66 -0.61 -2.42
CA LYS A 450 -5.22 -1.90 -1.86
C LYS A 450 -6.27 -3.00 -2.08
N LYS A 451 -7.56 -2.70 -1.97
CA LYS A 451 -8.68 -3.63 -2.18
C LYS A 451 -8.81 -4.05 -3.65
N GLU A 452 -8.66 -3.13 -4.59
CA GLU A 452 -8.72 -3.44 -6.03
C GLU A 452 -7.55 -4.32 -6.46
N ILE A 453 -6.40 -4.11 -5.83
CA ILE A 453 -5.21 -4.95 -5.96
C ILE A 453 -5.29 -6.17 -5.01
N GLY A 454 -6.38 -6.30 -4.23
CA GLY A 454 -6.71 -7.32 -3.20
C GLY A 454 -5.59 -7.70 -2.24
N VAL A 455 -4.85 -6.69 -1.82
CA VAL A 455 -3.80 -6.75 -0.81
C VAL A 455 -4.38 -6.62 0.59
N ASN A 456 -3.79 -7.33 1.57
CA ASN A 456 -4.10 -7.22 3.00
C ASN A 456 -5.56 -7.58 3.36
N ILE A 457 -6.17 -8.51 2.63
CA ILE A 457 -7.49 -9.08 2.97
C ILE A 457 -7.30 -10.06 4.17
N PRO A 458 -8.16 -10.06 5.21
CA PRO A 458 -9.39 -9.28 5.39
C PRO A 458 -9.19 -7.89 6.03
N TRP A 459 -7.98 -7.54 6.46
CA TRP A 459 -7.70 -6.32 7.24
C TRP A 459 -8.10 -5.04 6.52
N VAL A 460 -7.90 -4.96 5.19
CA VAL A 460 -8.34 -3.81 4.39
C VAL A 460 -9.84 -3.54 4.52
N TYR A 461 -10.66 -4.60 4.62
CA TYR A 461 -12.11 -4.46 4.84
C TYR A 461 -12.43 -4.07 6.29
N PHE A 462 -11.68 -4.53 7.29
CA PHE A 462 -11.83 -4.04 8.66
C PHE A 462 -11.51 -2.55 8.77
N ASP A 463 -10.47 -2.10 8.08
CA ASP A 463 -10.04 -0.69 8.04
C ASP A 463 -11.06 0.18 7.30
N LEU A 464 -11.50 -0.24 6.11
CA LEU A 464 -12.60 0.42 5.38
C LEU A 464 -13.86 0.52 6.24
N GLY A 465 -14.18 -0.53 7.00
CA GLY A 465 -15.28 -0.55 7.95
C GLY A 465 -15.13 0.50 9.04
N LEU A 466 -13.95 0.59 9.64
CA LEU A 466 -13.64 1.54 10.71
C LEU A 466 -13.73 3.00 10.24
N PHE A 467 -13.10 3.34 9.12
CA PHE A 467 -13.07 4.72 8.64
C PHE A 467 -14.43 5.17 8.10
N ASN A 468 -15.21 4.28 7.47
CA ASN A 468 -16.59 4.60 7.12
C ASN A 468 -17.46 4.80 8.37
N LEU A 469 -17.24 4.02 9.44
CA LEU A 469 -17.92 4.23 10.72
C LEU A 469 -17.60 5.61 11.30
N PHE A 470 -16.33 6.01 11.29
CA PHE A 470 -15.89 7.34 11.74
C PHE A 470 -16.45 8.49 10.89
N LEU A 471 -16.66 8.28 9.59
CA LEU A 471 -17.30 9.26 8.71
C LEU A 471 -18.82 9.33 8.88
N GLY A 472 -19.44 8.34 9.53
CA GLY A 472 -20.89 8.20 9.68
C GLY A 472 -21.59 7.49 8.51
N ASN A 473 -20.82 6.82 7.64
CA ASN A 473 -21.32 6.02 6.51
C ASN A 473 -21.68 4.61 7.00
N ILE A 474 -22.79 4.50 7.73
CA ILE A 474 -23.12 3.31 8.54
C ILE A 474 -23.28 2.05 7.69
N ILE A 475 -23.99 2.13 6.56
CA ILE A 475 -24.26 0.96 5.72
C ILE A 475 -22.97 0.45 5.08
N GLU A 476 -22.17 1.34 4.51
CA GLU A 476 -20.86 1.01 3.94
C GLU A 476 -19.93 0.42 5.00
N ALA A 477 -19.91 0.97 6.22
CA ALA A 477 -19.13 0.43 7.32
C ALA A 477 -19.50 -1.03 7.63
N LEU A 478 -20.80 -1.29 7.78
CA LEU A 478 -21.31 -2.62 8.11
C LEU A 478 -21.12 -3.63 6.97
N ILE A 479 -21.26 -3.20 5.71
CA ILE A 479 -20.96 -4.04 4.55
C ILE A 479 -19.48 -4.43 4.56
N ASN A 480 -18.57 -3.47 4.77
CA ASN A 480 -17.14 -3.76 4.86
C ASN A 480 -16.81 -4.70 6.03
N TYR A 481 -17.42 -4.53 7.21
CA TYR A 481 -17.25 -5.49 8.31
C TYR A 481 -17.80 -6.89 7.98
N LEU A 482 -18.96 -6.99 7.30
CA LEU A 482 -19.47 -8.27 6.81
C LEU A 482 -18.50 -8.93 5.83
N THR A 483 -17.93 -8.15 4.92
CA THR A 483 -16.97 -8.65 3.93
C THR A 483 -15.67 -9.09 4.61
N ALA A 484 -15.19 -8.35 5.60
CA ALA A 484 -14.05 -8.74 6.43
C ALA A 484 -14.30 -10.06 7.17
N ILE A 485 -15.49 -10.23 7.77
CA ILE A 485 -15.90 -11.50 8.40
C ILE A 485 -15.91 -12.64 7.36
N ARG A 486 -16.36 -12.37 6.14
CA ARG A 486 -16.37 -13.35 5.04
C ARG A 486 -14.98 -13.78 4.57
N TYR A 487 -14.01 -12.90 4.63
CA TYR A 487 -12.63 -13.24 4.26
C TYR A 487 -11.79 -13.71 5.46
N SER A 488 -12.31 -13.61 6.69
CA SER A 488 -11.63 -14.10 7.88
C SER A 488 -11.63 -15.63 7.91
N ASN A 489 -10.46 -16.24 7.77
CA ASN A 489 -10.27 -17.70 7.88
C ASN A 489 -10.05 -18.17 9.32
N ALA A 490 -9.74 -17.26 10.26
CA ALA A 490 -9.52 -17.58 11.66
C ALA A 490 -10.25 -16.63 12.62
N SER A 491 -10.74 -17.17 13.74
CA SER A 491 -11.51 -16.42 14.74
C SER A 491 -10.69 -15.29 15.39
N TRP A 492 -9.38 -15.45 15.50
CA TRP A 492 -8.51 -14.44 16.12
C TRP A 492 -8.49 -13.11 15.34
N MET A 493 -8.74 -13.14 14.02
CA MET A 493 -8.83 -11.93 13.19
C MET A 493 -10.03 -11.06 13.61
N ILE A 494 -11.21 -11.68 13.72
CA ILE A 494 -12.44 -10.99 14.16
C ILE A 494 -12.33 -10.56 15.63
N THR A 495 -11.83 -11.43 16.52
CA THR A 495 -11.68 -11.08 17.94
C THR A 495 -10.69 -9.94 18.18
N THR A 496 -9.62 -9.82 17.38
CA THR A 496 -8.65 -8.71 17.46
C THR A 496 -9.32 -7.38 17.14
N THR A 497 -10.12 -7.35 16.07
CA THR A 497 -10.92 -6.18 15.69
C THR A 497 -11.94 -5.85 16.78
N LEU A 498 -12.68 -6.84 17.27
CA LEU A 498 -13.66 -6.66 18.34
C LEU A 498 -13.03 -6.10 19.63
N LYS A 499 -11.87 -6.62 20.06
CA LYS A 499 -11.11 -6.08 21.21
C LYS A 499 -10.73 -4.61 21.01
N THR A 500 -10.29 -4.25 19.81
CA THR A 500 -9.87 -2.88 19.50
C THR A 500 -11.07 -1.93 19.49
N ILE A 501 -12.19 -2.32 18.86
CA ILE A 501 -13.44 -1.55 18.85
C ILE A 501 -14.05 -1.42 20.25
N ASN A 502 -13.88 -2.43 21.11
CA ASN A 502 -14.35 -2.39 22.49
C ASN A 502 -13.67 -1.32 23.35
N LEU A 503 -12.50 -0.80 22.95
CA LEU A 503 -11.90 0.38 23.60
C LEU A 503 -12.84 1.61 23.52
N LEU A 504 -13.67 1.70 22.48
CA LEU A 504 -14.62 2.79 22.26
C LEU A 504 -15.94 2.62 23.04
N TYR A 505 -16.05 1.71 24.01
CA TYR A 505 -17.33 1.40 24.67
C TYR A 505 -18.03 2.61 25.32
N LYS A 506 -17.27 3.55 25.91
CA LYS A 506 -17.82 4.78 26.50
C LYS A 506 -18.50 5.70 25.48
N PHE A 507 -18.17 5.53 24.20
CA PHE A 507 -18.63 6.36 23.09
C PHE A 507 -19.68 5.66 22.23
N GLU A 508 -20.23 4.53 22.68
CA GLU A 508 -21.19 3.75 21.88
C GLU A 508 -22.46 4.52 21.49
N ASP A 509 -22.94 5.41 22.35
CA ASP A 509 -24.10 6.26 22.03
C ASP A 509 -23.73 7.49 21.18
N LYS A 510 -22.43 7.81 21.07
CA LYS A 510 -21.92 8.97 20.29
C LYS A 510 -21.43 8.57 18.89
N ILE A 511 -20.78 7.41 18.76
CA ILE A 511 -20.32 6.86 17.48
C ILE A 511 -21.49 6.07 16.88
N ILE A 512 -22.23 6.72 15.99
CA ILE A 512 -23.40 6.14 15.34
C ILE A 512 -22.98 4.88 14.56
N GLY A 513 -23.59 3.73 14.85
CA GLY A 513 -23.28 2.45 14.21
C GLY A 513 -22.35 1.54 15.03
N LEU A 514 -21.69 2.04 16.08
CA LEU A 514 -20.71 1.26 16.85
C LEU A 514 -21.31 0.00 17.48
N ARG A 515 -22.52 0.11 18.05
CA ARG A 515 -23.26 -1.02 18.61
C ARG A 515 -23.53 -2.10 17.56
N GLN A 516 -23.99 -1.69 16.38
CA GLN A 516 -24.30 -2.61 15.29
C GLN A 516 -23.06 -3.33 14.79
N VAL A 517 -21.92 -2.63 14.66
CA VAL A 517 -20.63 -3.23 14.30
C VAL A 517 -20.20 -4.28 15.32
N LYS A 518 -20.28 -3.99 16.63
CA LYS A 518 -19.93 -4.97 17.68
C LYS A 518 -20.79 -6.22 17.61
N GLN A 519 -22.11 -6.06 17.50
CA GLN A 519 -23.03 -7.18 17.38
C GLN A 519 -22.75 -8.00 16.11
N LEU A 520 -22.46 -7.34 15.00
CA LEU A 520 -22.13 -7.99 13.73
C LEU A 520 -20.86 -8.85 13.83
N LEU A 521 -19.81 -8.35 14.49
CA LEU A 521 -18.57 -9.10 14.73
C LEU A 521 -18.82 -10.34 15.61
N LEU A 522 -19.63 -10.20 16.67
CA LEU A 522 -20.05 -11.33 17.51
C LEU A 522 -20.84 -12.36 16.69
N LEU A 523 -21.79 -11.92 15.85
CA LEU A 523 -22.52 -12.83 14.96
C LEU A 523 -21.60 -13.54 13.97
N GLY A 524 -20.58 -12.86 13.44
CA GLY A 524 -19.56 -13.47 12.59
C GLY A 524 -18.77 -14.56 13.31
N LEU A 525 -18.39 -14.35 14.57
CA LEU A 525 -17.73 -15.36 15.40
C LEU A 525 -18.64 -16.57 15.65
N ILE A 526 -19.92 -16.35 15.90
CA ILE A 526 -20.91 -17.41 16.11
C ILE A 526 -21.12 -18.20 14.83
N SER A 527 -21.39 -17.53 13.70
CA SER A 527 -21.77 -18.18 12.45
C SER A 527 -20.62 -18.96 11.82
N ARG A 528 -19.39 -18.41 11.89
CA ARG A 528 -18.21 -19.01 11.23
C ARG A 528 -17.42 -19.96 12.12
N PHE A 529 -17.34 -19.67 13.41
CA PHE A 529 -16.41 -20.33 14.32
C PHE A 529 -17.09 -20.97 15.54
N GLN A 530 -18.42 -20.87 15.65
CA GLN A 530 -19.20 -21.45 16.77
C GLN A 530 -18.70 -21.00 18.16
N ASP A 531 -18.17 -19.77 18.25
CA ASP A 531 -17.53 -19.24 19.45
C ASP A 531 -18.52 -19.09 20.61
N GLN A 532 -18.31 -19.86 21.69
CA GLN A 532 -19.22 -19.89 22.84
C GLN A 532 -19.22 -18.59 23.64
N ASN A 533 -18.06 -17.92 23.76
CA ASN A 533 -17.96 -16.65 24.47
C ASN A 533 -18.84 -15.58 23.81
N SER A 534 -18.84 -15.54 22.47
CA SER A 534 -19.69 -14.64 21.70
C SER A 534 -21.17 -14.94 21.87
N ILE A 535 -21.56 -16.22 21.96
CA ILE A 535 -22.95 -16.63 22.25
C ILE A 535 -23.39 -16.09 23.61
N GLU A 536 -22.56 -16.23 24.64
CA GLU A 536 -22.85 -15.76 26.00
C GLU A 536 -22.90 -14.23 26.07
N GLU A 537 -21.92 -13.54 25.48
CA GLU A 537 -21.91 -12.07 25.43
C GLU A 537 -23.18 -11.55 24.75
N LEU A 538 -23.57 -12.14 23.62
CA LEU A 538 -24.74 -11.70 22.87
C LEU A 538 -26.05 -11.88 23.68
N LYS A 539 -26.20 -13.03 24.35
CA LYS A 539 -27.36 -13.33 25.22
C LYS A 539 -27.45 -12.40 26.43
N ASN A 540 -26.33 -12.13 27.08
CA ASN A 540 -26.31 -11.38 28.35
C ASN A 540 -26.41 -9.87 28.13
N LYS A 541 -25.78 -9.33 27.08
CA LYS A 541 -25.57 -7.90 26.90
C LYS A 541 -26.63 -7.19 26.06
N TYR A 542 -27.27 -7.92 25.14
CA TYR A 542 -28.17 -7.31 24.14
C TYR A 542 -29.63 -7.78 24.23
N ASP A 543 -30.05 -8.36 25.36
CA ASP A 543 -31.43 -8.80 25.65
C ASP A 543 -32.10 -9.52 24.46
N ILE A 544 -31.49 -10.62 24.02
CA ILE A 544 -32.01 -11.38 22.88
C ILE A 544 -33.04 -12.38 23.37
N LYS A 545 -34.26 -12.23 22.86
CA LYS A 545 -35.38 -13.11 23.18
C LYS A 545 -35.14 -14.51 22.64
N ASN A 546 -35.48 -15.53 23.42
CA ASN A 546 -35.53 -16.91 22.96
C ASN A 546 -36.71 -17.09 22.00
N ALA A 547 -36.46 -16.97 20.71
CA ALA A 547 -37.46 -17.07 19.68
C ALA A 547 -37.52 -18.50 19.10
N ARG A 548 -38.71 -19.11 19.07
CA ARG A 548 -38.90 -20.46 18.49
C ARG A 548 -39.01 -20.39 16.97
N PHE A 549 -38.28 -21.17 16.19
CA PHE A 549 -38.37 -21.17 14.71
C PHE A 549 -38.74 -22.56 14.17
N GLU A 550 -39.62 -22.61 13.18
CA GLU A 550 -39.95 -23.83 12.42
C GLU A 550 -38.74 -24.34 11.64
N LYS A 551 -38.68 -25.63 11.29
CA LYS A 551 -37.54 -26.23 10.55
C LYS A 551 -37.14 -25.43 9.30
N ASN A 552 -38.11 -24.94 8.54
CA ASN A 552 -37.91 -24.10 7.37
C ASN A 552 -38.13 -22.60 7.72
N ILE A 553 -37.19 -21.73 7.35
CA ILE A 553 -37.32 -20.28 7.49
C ILE A 553 -37.20 -19.63 6.12
N ILE A 554 -38.14 -18.73 5.82
CA ILE A 554 -38.15 -17.95 4.60
C ILE A 554 -38.08 -16.49 5.00
N ILE A 555 -37.07 -15.79 4.49
CA ILE A 555 -36.85 -14.37 4.75
C ILE A 555 -37.10 -13.62 3.46
N ILE A 556 -38.03 -12.67 3.47
CA ILE A 556 -38.21 -11.72 2.38
C ILE A 556 -37.50 -10.44 2.79
N ALA A 557 -36.32 -10.24 2.21
CA ALA A 557 -35.45 -9.11 2.43
C ALA A 557 -35.75 -7.99 1.43
N GLY A 558 -35.88 -6.76 1.93
CA GLY A 558 -36.28 -5.59 1.15
C GLY A 558 -37.79 -5.31 1.10
N SER A 559 -38.17 -4.32 0.29
CA SER A 559 -39.55 -3.86 0.12
C SER A 559 -39.99 -4.00 -1.33
N MET A 560 -41.22 -4.45 -1.55
CA MET A 560 -41.82 -4.55 -2.87
C MET A 560 -42.61 -3.29 -3.22
N PRO A 561 -42.17 -2.49 -4.22
CA PRO A 561 -42.98 -1.41 -4.76
C PRO A 561 -44.29 -1.97 -5.32
N LYS A 562 -45.36 -1.16 -5.33
CA LYS A 562 -46.66 -1.59 -5.89
C LYS A 562 -46.57 -1.98 -7.37
N THR A 563 -45.60 -1.45 -8.10
CA THR A 563 -45.32 -1.77 -9.51
C THR A 563 -44.81 -3.20 -9.72
N GLN A 564 -44.29 -3.88 -8.69
CA GLN A 564 -43.75 -5.24 -8.76
C GLN A 564 -44.75 -6.32 -8.31
N MET A 565 -46.06 -6.12 -8.55
CA MET A 565 -47.11 -7.09 -8.19
C MET A 565 -46.91 -8.48 -8.81
N ASN A 566 -46.26 -8.58 -9.97
CA ASN A 566 -45.97 -9.87 -10.60
C ASN A 566 -44.93 -10.66 -9.79
N THR A 567 -43.88 -10.02 -9.29
CA THR A 567 -42.87 -10.63 -8.40
C THR A 567 -43.51 -11.16 -7.11
N LYS A 568 -44.42 -10.37 -6.54
CA LYS A 568 -45.20 -10.78 -5.37
C LYS A 568 -45.99 -12.06 -5.65
N ARG A 569 -46.79 -12.07 -6.73
CA ARG A 569 -47.60 -13.24 -7.12
C ARG A 569 -46.74 -14.46 -7.41
N LEU A 570 -45.56 -14.26 -7.99
CA LEU A 570 -44.61 -15.35 -8.27
C LEU A 570 -44.12 -16.01 -6.98
N ILE A 571 -43.68 -15.20 -5.99
CA ILE A 571 -43.27 -15.70 -4.67
C ILE A 571 -44.45 -16.40 -3.99
N GLU A 572 -45.64 -15.79 -4.00
CA GLU A 572 -46.88 -16.35 -3.44
C GLU A 572 -47.14 -17.77 -3.95
N ASN A 573 -47.18 -17.91 -5.27
CA ASN A 573 -47.49 -19.18 -5.93
C ASN A 573 -46.40 -20.22 -5.65
N SER A 574 -45.11 -19.87 -5.69
CA SER A 574 -44.03 -20.79 -5.36
C SER A 574 -44.07 -21.28 -3.92
N LEU A 575 -44.35 -20.40 -2.96
CA LEU A 575 -44.44 -20.78 -1.54
C LEU A 575 -45.62 -21.70 -1.27
N LEU A 576 -46.77 -21.42 -1.90
CA LEU A 576 -47.96 -22.26 -1.82
C LEU A 576 -47.69 -23.66 -2.37
N GLU A 577 -47.01 -23.76 -3.50
CA GLU A 577 -46.70 -25.03 -4.16
C GLU A 577 -45.75 -25.90 -3.32
N ILE A 578 -44.67 -25.32 -2.79
CA ILE A 578 -43.61 -26.07 -2.11
C ILE A 578 -44.01 -26.48 -0.70
N TYR A 579 -44.64 -25.59 0.04
CA TYR A 579 -44.97 -25.81 1.45
C TYR A 579 -46.44 -26.22 1.64
N THR A 580 -47.03 -26.88 0.64
CA THR A 580 -48.45 -27.30 0.65
C THR A 580 -48.83 -28.09 1.90
N ASN A 581 -47.91 -28.89 2.46
CA ASN A 581 -48.11 -29.78 3.62
C ASN A 581 -47.07 -29.61 4.73
N GLU A 582 -46.26 -28.54 4.73
CA GLU A 582 -45.21 -28.30 5.71
C GLU A 582 -45.36 -26.96 6.44
N THR A 583 -44.95 -26.89 7.71
CA THR A 583 -44.88 -25.64 8.46
C THR A 583 -43.58 -24.90 8.18
N PHE A 584 -43.65 -23.57 8.04
CA PHE A 584 -42.47 -22.73 7.96
C PHE A 584 -42.67 -21.40 8.70
N THR A 585 -41.54 -20.78 9.04
CA THR A 585 -41.52 -19.42 9.58
C THR A 585 -41.25 -18.44 8.45
N LEU A 586 -42.18 -17.49 8.24
CA LEU A 586 -41.97 -16.36 7.34
C LEU A 586 -41.51 -15.15 8.15
N ILE A 587 -40.41 -14.55 7.72
CA ILE A 587 -39.88 -13.28 8.22
C ILE A 587 -39.94 -12.28 7.08
N SER A 588 -40.62 -11.16 7.30
CA SER A 588 -40.70 -10.07 6.32
C SER A 588 -40.63 -8.72 6.99
N ARG A 589 -40.15 -7.74 6.22
CA ARG A 589 -40.14 -6.33 6.61
C ARG A 589 -41.57 -5.77 6.61
N ARG A 590 -41.89 -4.99 7.64
CA ARG A 590 -43.04 -4.10 7.71
C ARG A 590 -42.55 -2.69 8.01
N ILE A 591 -43.08 -1.71 7.29
CA ILE A 591 -42.77 -0.30 7.55
C ILE A 591 -43.81 0.25 8.52
N GLU A 592 -43.35 0.79 9.66
CA GLU A 592 -44.17 1.51 10.64
C GLU A 592 -43.64 2.95 10.74
N GLY A 593 -44.21 3.85 9.96
CA GLY A 593 -43.72 5.23 9.83
C GLY A 593 -42.44 5.30 9.00
N LYS A 594 -41.34 5.81 9.59
CA LYS A 594 -39.99 5.81 8.97
C LYS A 594 -39.12 4.62 9.41
N ALA A 595 -39.58 3.83 10.38
CA ALA A 595 -38.85 2.68 10.90
C ALA A 595 -39.33 1.38 10.27
N ILE A 596 -38.41 0.44 10.08
CA ILE A 596 -38.68 -0.93 9.66
C ILE A 596 -38.80 -1.78 10.92
N LYS A 597 -39.85 -2.59 10.99
CA LYS A 597 -39.99 -3.65 11.99
C LYS A 597 -40.18 -4.98 11.30
N TYR A 598 -39.65 -6.04 11.90
CA TYR A 598 -39.87 -7.39 11.39
C TYR A 598 -41.09 -8.02 12.04
N LYS A 599 -41.92 -8.68 11.21
CA LYS A 599 -43.05 -9.47 11.69
C LYS A 599 -42.74 -10.94 11.49
N LYS A 600 -42.52 -11.65 12.61
CA LYS A 600 -42.40 -13.10 12.61
C LYS A 600 -43.78 -13.74 12.49
N SER A 601 -43.90 -14.68 11.56
CA SER A 601 -45.17 -15.31 11.22
C SER A 601 -45.02 -16.81 11.12
N TYR A 602 -45.64 -17.53 12.05
CA TYR A 602 -45.80 -18.98 11.95
C TYR A 602 -46.93 -19.26 10.95
N LEU A 603 -46.60 -19.98 9.87
CA LEU A 603 -47.57 -20.38 8.86
C LEU A 603 -47.70 -21.89 8.87
N ASN A 604 -48.89 -22.35 9.22
CA ASN A 604 -49.33 -23.73 9.07
C ASN A 604 -50.30 -23.76 7.88
N LEU A 605 -49.92 -24.48 6.83
CA LEU A 605 -50.56 -24.44 5.51
C LEU A 605 -51.41 -25.69 5.22
N SER A 606 -52.17 -26.19 6.19
CA SER A 606 -52.98 -27.40 6.01
C SER A 606 -54.29 -27.22 5.21
N ASP A 607 -54.84 -26.00 5.08
CA ASP A 607 -56.20 -25.76 4.51
C ASP A 607 -56.26 -24.68 3.39
N GLU A 608 -56.61 -25.07 2.14
CA GLU A 608 -56.32 -24.36 0.87
C GLU A 608 -56.93 -22.96 0.72
N THR A 609 -58.13 -22.72 1.24
CA THR A 609 -58.79 -21.40 1.12
C THR A 609 -58.28 -20.42 2.19
N LEU A 610 -57.93 -20.95 3.38
CA LEU A 610 -57.22 -20.22 4.44
C LEU A 610 -55.72 -20.00 4.09
N LYS A 611 -55.13 -20.87 3.26
CA LYS A 611 -53.74 -20.80 2.73
C LYS A 611 -53.53 -19.52 1.92
N THR A 612 -54.35 -19.29 0.89
CA THR A 612 -54.23 -18.14 -0.02
C THR A 612 -54.51 -16.81 0.71
N ALA A 613 -55.52 -16.78 1.58
CA ALA A 613 -55.88 -15.56 2.33
C ALA A 613 -54.78 -15.11 3.34
N LYS A 614 -54.16 -16.04 4.08
CA LYS A 614 -53.11 -15.72 5.07
C LYS A 614 -51.80 -15.29 4.43
N ILE A 615 -51.42 -15.91 3.31
CA ILE A 615 -50.23 -15.51 2.55
C ILE A 615 -50.47 -14.14 1.89
N ASN A 616 -51.61 -13.95 1.22
CA ASN A 616 -51.97 -12.68 0.58
C ASN A 616 -52.05 -11.53 1.59
N GLN A 617 -52.61 -11.74 2.79
CA GLN A 617 -52.68 -10.72 3.84
C GLN A 617 -51.27 -10.31 4.31
N LYS A 618 -50.36 -11.28 4.52
CA LYS A 618 -49.01 -11.00 5.03
C LYS A 618 -48.10 -10.37 3.98
N LEU A 619 -48.22 -10.75 2.71
CA LEU A 619 -47.47 -10.13 1.62
C LEU A 619 -48.11 -8.79 1.17
N ALA A 620 -49.39 -8.56 1.44
CA ALA A 620 -50.03 -7.24 1.34
C ALA A 620 -49.46 -6.22 2.34
N GLU A 621 -48.95 -6.66 3.49
CA GLU A 621 -48.25 -5.79 4.45
C GLU A 621 -46.86 -5.35 3.93
N ILE A 622 -46.23 -6.13 3.03
CA ILE A 622 -44.93 -5.83 2.39
C ILE A 622 -45.07 -4.80 1.25
N THR A 623 -46.27 -4.67 0.67
CA THR A 623 -46.56 -3.83 -0.52
C THR A 623 -47.00 -2.40 -0.18
N LYS A 624 -46.97 -1.99 1.10
CA LYS A 624 -47.29 -0.63 1.54
C LYS A 624 -46.02 0.19 1.79
N SER A 625 -45.35 0.62 0.72
CA SER A 625 -44.91 2.03 0.52
C SER A 625 -43.72 2.16 -0.43
N ASP A 626 -43.80 3.14 -1.33
CA ASP A 626 -42.67 3.83 -1.92
C ASP A 626 -42.06 4.75 -0.85
N ILE A 627 -40.93 4.37 -0.27
CA ILE A 627 -40.09 5.32 0.47
C ILE A 627 -38.91 5.63 -0.44
N SER A 628 -38.95 6.79 -1.09
CA SER A 628 -37.72 7.40 -1.56
C SER A 628 -36.95 7.86 -0.32
N LEU A 629 -35.78 7.24 -0.08
CA LEU A 629 -34.79 7.81 0.82
C LEU A 629 -34.16 9.02 0.10
N GLU A 630 -34.92 10.10 -0.09
CA GLU A 630 -34.37 11.35 -0.61
C GLU A 630 -33.39 11.96 0.39
N GLU A 631 -32.29 12.46 -0.16
CA GLU A 631 -31.18 13.13 0.52
C GLU A 631 -31.65 14.43 1.19
N GLY A 632 -32.19 14.31 2.40
CA GLY A 632 -32.59 15.45 3.22
C GLY A 632 -32.34 15.20 4.71
N ASN A 633 -31.24 15.78 5.24
CA ASN A 633 -30.73 15.74 6.63
C ASN A 633 -30.07 14.42 7.10
N GLN A 634 -28.75 14.33 6.89
CA GLN A 634 -27.88 13.20 7.31
C GLN A 634 -28.07 12.75 8.78
N ILE A 635 -28.24 13.66 9.74
CA ILE A 635 -28.35 13.29 11.17
C ILE A 635 -29.71 12.63 11.50
N LYS A 636 -30.82 13.12 10.92
CA LYS A 636 -32.14 12.47 11.09
C LYS A 636 -32.21 11.13 10.35
N ASN A 637 -31.51 11.02 9.22
CA ASN A 637 -31.42 9.78 8.45
C ASN A 637 -30.59 8.70 9.17
N ASN A 638 -29.47 9.05 9.80
CA ASN A 638 -28.59 8.09 10.46
C ASN A 638 -29.24 7.37 11.67
N LYS A 639 -30.09 8.05 12.45
CA LYS A 639 -30.83 7.42 13.55
C LYS A 639 -31.85 6.40 13.05
N ILE A 640 -32.52 6.71 11.94
CA ILE A 640 -33.48 5.80 11.31
C ILE A 640 -32.74 4.60 10.69
N VAL A 641 -31.62 4.86 10.00
CA VAL A 641 -30.78 3.81 9.41
C VAL A 641 -30.26 2.86 10.50
N THR A 642 -29.70 3.37 11.60
CA THR A 642 -29.24 2.51 12.71
C THR A 642 -30.37 1.71 13.34
N GLN A 643 -31.57 2.28 13.51
CA GLN A 643 -32.73 1.54 13.99
C GLN A 643 -33.11 0.39 13.05
N ASN A 644 -33.14 0.65 11.74
CA ASN A 644 -33.50 -0.36 10.75
C ASN A 644 -32.44 -1.48 10.64
N VAL A 645 -31.15 -1.13 10.72
CA VAL A 645 -30.07 -2.11 10.79
C VAL A 645 -30.14 -2.93 12.08
N GLN A 646 -30.44 -2.28 13.21
CA GLN A 646 -30.55 -2.95 14.50
C GLN A 646 -31.59 -4.07 14.46
N GLU A 647 -32.72 -3.82 13.82
CA GLU A 647 -33.77 -4.80 13.62
C GLU A 647 -33.30 -5.99 12.76
N ILE A 648 -32.47 -5.75 11.74
CA ILE A 648 -31.85 -6.81 10.93
C ILE A 648 -30.92 -7.68 11.78
N ILE A 649 -30.02 -7.03 12.52
CA ILE A 649 -29.05 -7.73 13.37
C ILE A 649 -29.77 -8.52 14.46
N GLN A 650 -30.84 -7.97 15.04
CA GLN A 650 -31.61 -8.62 16.10
C GLN A 650 -32.24 -9.92 15.62
N TYR A 651 -32.93 -9.94 14.47
CA TYR A 651 -33.56 -11.19 14.03
C TYR A 651 -32.50 -12.23 13.61
N TRP A 652 -31.37 -11.81 13.01
CA TRP A 652 -30.28 -12.73 12.68
C TRP A 652 -29.66 -13.34 13.95
N ALA A 653 -29.50 -12.53 14.98
CA ALA A 653 -29.06 -12.97 16.29
C ALA A 653 -30.02 -14.01 16.90
N GLU A 654 -31.32 -13.75 16.87
CA GLU A 654 -32.33 -14.72 17.31
C GLU A 654 -32.24 -16.04 16.53
N ILE A 655 -32.06 -15.99 15.21
CA ILE A 655 -31.91 -17.18 14.37
C ILE A 655 -30.66 -17.97 14.76
N LEU A 656 -29.49 -17.33 14.75
CA LEU A 656 -28.20 -18.00 14.95
C LEU A 656 -28.04 -18.55 16.37
N LEU A 657 -28.59 -17.87 17.39
CA LEU A 657 -28.53 -18.35 18.78
C LEU A 657 -29.46 -19.55 19.05
N ASN A 658 -30.56 -19.68 18.30
CA ASN A 658 -31.59 -20.70 18.55
C ASN A 658 -31.52 -21.87 17.55
N ARG A 659 -30.55 -21.90 16.63
CA ARG A 659 -30.46 -22.89 15.56
C ARG A 659 -29.04 -23.41 15.41
N LYS A 660 -28.90 -24.74 15.27
CA LYS A 660 -27.63 -25.39 14.95
C LYS A 660 -27.30 -25.38 13.46
N SER A 661 -28.26 -25.07 12.58
CA SER A 661 -28.05 -25.11 11.13
C SER A 661 -28.86 -24.04 10.40
N VAL A 662 -28.22 -23.43 9.40
CA VAL A 662 -28.79 -22.42 8.49
C VAL A 662 -29.23 -23.00 7.14
N LYS A 663 -29.05 -24.31 6.90
CA LYS A 663 -29.29 -24.97 5.60
C LYS A 663 -30.73 -24.84 5.07
N ASN A 664 -31.70 -24.74 5.98
CA ASN A 664 -33.13 -24.62 5.65
C ASN A 664 -33.62 -23.16 5.72
N ILE A 665 -32.70 -22.19 5.67
CA ILE A 665 -33.01 -20.77 5.62
C ILE A 665 -32.86 -20.31 4.17
N LYS A 666 -33.94 -19.79 3.61
CA LYS A 666 -33.98 -19.24 2.24
C LYS A 666 -34.27 -17.76 2.32
N VAL A 667 -33.37 -16.95 1.77
CA VAL A 667 -33.55 -15.50 1.72
C VAL A 667 -33.89 -15.09 0.31
N ILE A 668 -34.95 -14.33 0.15
CA ILE A 668 -35.40 -13.76 -1.10
C ILE A 668 -35.21 -12.27 -1.04
N GLY A 669 -34.37 -11.75 -1.91
CA GLY A 669 -34.12 -10.34 -2.04
C GLY A 669 -35.03 -9.67 -3.06
N VAL A 670 -35.74 -8.65 -2.61
CA VAL A 670 -36.56 -7.79 -3.46
C VAL A 670 -36.20 -6.33 -3.27
N GLY A 671 -35.52 -5.76 -4.27
CA GLY A 671 -35.00 -4.40 -4.24
C GLY A 671 -33.48 -4.33 -4.18
N VAL A 672 -32.93 -3.14 -4.41
CA VAL A 672 -31.48 -2.87 -4.51
C VAL A 672 -31.02 -1.70 -3.64
N ASP A 673 -31.86 -1.23 -2.70
CA ASP A 673 -31.48 -0.15 -1.80
C ASP A 673 -30.35 -0.58 -0.82
N PRO A 674 -29.58 0.37 -0.25
CA PRO A 674 -28.42 0.04 0.57
C PRO A 674 -28.71 -0.87 1.77
N LEU A 675 -29.86 -0.68 2.44
CA LEU A 675 -30.22 -1.49 3.61
C LEU A 675 -30.58 -2.93 3.20
N THR A 676 -31.25 -3.06 2.07
CA THR A 676 -31.60 -4.35 1.47
C THR A 676 -30.36 -5.10 0.97
N SER A 677 -29.41 -4.38 0.35
CA SER A 677 -28.07 -4.91 0.01
C SER A 677 -27.34 -5.47 1.24
N PHE A 678 -27.33 -4.73 2.35
CA PHE A 678 -26.75 -5.19 3.61
C PHE A 678 -27.39 -6.51 4.09
N GLU A 679 -28.72 -6.63 4.04
CA GLU A 679 -29.45 -7.83 4.48
C GLU A 679 -29.09 -9.08 3.65
N TYR A 680 -28.94 -8.94 2.33
CA TYR A 680 -28.53 -10.04 1.44
C TYR A 680 -27.12 -10.50 1.76
N ARG A 681 -26.21 -9.55 1.94
CA ARG A 681 -24.80 -9.83 2.26
C ARG A 681 -24.68 -10.50 3.61
N ALA A 682 -25.43 -10.06 4.61
CA ALA A 682 -25.47 -10.69 5.92
C ALA A 682 -25.90 -12.16 5.82
N ALA A 683 -26.98 -12.43 5.08
CA ALA A 683 -27.46 -13.79 4.85
C ALA A 683 -26.38 -14.70 4.24
N LEU A 684 -25.65 -14.20 3.24
CA LEU A 684 -24.57 -14.95 2.58
C LEU A 684 -23.41 -15.24 3.53
N VAL A 685 -22.99 -14.24 4.31
CA VAL A 685 -21.91 -14.41 5.31
C VAL A 685 -22.31 -15.40 6.39
N PHE A 686 -23.58 -15.44 6.77
CA PHE A 686 -24.11 -16.40 7.73
C PHE A 686 -24.41 -17.78 7.12
N GLY A 687 -24.04 -18.03 5.86
CA GLY A 687 -24.11 -19.34 5.22
C GLY A 687 -25.48 -19.69 4.62
N CYS A 688 -26.33 -18.70 4.36
CA CYS A 688 -27.63 -18.89 3.70
C CYS A 688 -27.51 -18.72 2.18
N GLN A 689 -28.37 -19.41 1.45
CA GLN A 689 -28.60 -19.11 0.03
C GLN A 689 -29.51 -17.89 -0.10
N VAL A 690 -29.15 -17.01 -1.03
CA VAL A 690 -29.92 -15.80 -1.33
C VAL A 690 -30.37 -15.82 -2.78
N GLY A 691 -31.67 -15.65 -3.00
CA GLY A 691 -32.25 -15.47 -4.32
C GLY A 691 -32.65 -14.01 -4.51
N VAL A 692 -32.02 -13.27 -5.42
CA VAL A 692 -32.26 -11.84 -5.63
C VAL A 692 -32.98 -11.61 -6.95
N PHE A 693 -34.10 -10.88 -6.93
CA PHE A 693 -34.79 -10.46 -8.14
C PHE A 693 -34.09 -9.26 -8.78
N ARG A 694 -33.61 -9.42 -10.02
CA ARG A 694 -33.01 -8.37 -10.82
C ARG A 694 -34.11 -7.68 -11.62
N ASP A 695 -34.40 -6.43 -11.27
CA ASP A 695 -35.27 -5.57 -12.08
C ASP A 695 -34.45 -5.00 -13.24
N LEU A 696 -34.71 -5.48 -14.46
CA LEU A 696 -34.05 -5.01 -15.69
C LEU A 696 -34.39 -3.56 -16.04
N SER A 697 -35.30 -2.89 -15.32
CA SER A 697 -35.49 -1.44 -15.46
C SER A 697 -34.51 -0.60 -14.64
N VAL A 698 -33.83 -1.22 -13.66
CA VAL A 698 -32.81 -0.60 -12.79
C VAL A 698 -31.42 -1.09 -13.23
N ILE A 699 -31.05 -0.78 -14.46
CA ILE A 699 -29.85 -1.33 -15.15
C ILE A 699 -28.53 -0.90 -14.51
N ASN A 700 -28.51 0.15 -13.69
CA ASN A 700 -27.27 0.78 -13.19
C ASN A 700 -27.08 0.68 -11.66
N SER A 701 -27.56 -0.37 -10.98
CA SER A 701 -27.19 -0.53 -9.56
C SER A 701 -25.79 -1.12 -9.44
N GLN A 702 -24.84 -0.33 -8.92
CA GLN A 702 -23.47 -0.73 -8.55
C GLN A 702 -23.41 -2.01 -7.69
N LEU A 703 -24.53 -2.37 -7.03
CA LEU A 703 -24.69 -3.60 -6.26
C LEU A 703 -24.29 -4.86 -7.03
N PHE A 704 -24.71 -5.01 -8.30
CA PHE A 704 -24.46 -6.22 -9.08
C PHE A 704 -23.05 -6.26 -9.70
N GLU A 705 -22.29 -5.16 -9.61
CA GLU A 705 -20.87 -5.09 -10.03
C GLU A 705 -19.92 -5.51 -8.90
N ASP A 706 -20.45 -5.71 -7.68
CA ASP A 706 -19.67 -6.13 -6.53
C ASP A 706 -19.23 -7.59 -6.65
N LYS A 707 -17.98 -7.75 -7.09
CA LYS A 707 -17.30 -9.03 -7.30
C LYS A 707 -17.10 -9.84 -6.01
N ASP A 708 -17.19 -9.21 -4.84
CA ASP A 708 -17.05 -9.95 -3.59
C ASP A 708 -18.25 -10.88 -3.43
N TYR A 709 -19.46 -10.43 -3.77
CA TYR A 709 -20.71 -11.18 -3.53
C TYR A 709 -21.38 -11.75 -4.78
N PHE A 710 -21.39 -11.02 -5.89
CA PHE A 710 -22.18 -11.37 -7.07
C PHE A 710 -21.33 -12.02 -8.16
N PRO A 711 -21.90 -12.99 -8.90
CA PRO A 711 -21.19 -13.61 -10.02
C PRO A 711 -20.98 -12.58 -11.15
N SER A 712 -19.85 -12.68 -11.83
CA SER A 712 -19.47 -11.77 -12.92
C SER A 712 -20.41 -11.82 -14.14
N LYS A 713 -21.16 -12.92 -14.30
CA LYS A 713 -22.14 -13.10 -15.36
C LYS A 713 -23.46 -13.61 -14.79
N VAL A 714 -24.54 -13.02 -15.26
CA VAL A 714 -25.93 -13.41 -14.98
C VAL A 714 -26.47 -14.06 -16.23
N TYR A 715 -27.13 -15.22 -16.09
CA TYR A 715 -27.72 -15.96 -17.20
C TYR A 715 -29.24 -15.81 -17.15
N THR A 716 -29.89 -15.60 -18.28
CA THR A 716 -31.35 -15.72 -18.43
C THR A 716 -31.78 -17.20 -18.31
N GLU A 717 -33.09 -17.47 -18.14
CA GLU A 717 -33.57 -18.87 -18.10
C GLU A 717 -33.25 -19.62 -19.40
N GLU A 718 -33.37 -18.94 -20.56
CA GLU A 718 -33.03 -19.51 -21.87
C GLU A 718 -31.52 -19.76 -21.99
N GLU A 719 -30.68 -18.77 -21.66
CA GLU A 719 -29.22 -18.92 -21.67
C GLU A 719 -28.73 -19.98 -20.67
N PHE A 720 -29.39 -20.11 -19.52
CA PHE A 720 -29.05 -21.13 -18.52
C PHE A 720 -29.34 -22.52 -19.06
N GLU A 721 -30.47 -22.73 -19.75
CA GLU A 721 -30.82 -24.03 -20.31
C GLU A 721 -29.87 -24.50 -21.42
N GLU A 722 -29.23 -23.56 -22.12
CA GLU A 722 -28.20 -23.83 -23.15
C GLU A 722 -26.82 -24.18 -22.58
N LEU A 723 -26.58 -24.00 -21.27
CA LEU A 723 -25.30 -24.31 -20.64
C LEU A 723 -25.05 -25.82 -20.51
N SER A 724 -23.77 -26.19 -20.48
CA SER A 724 -23.40 -27.57 -20.14
C SER A 724 -23.79 -27.92 -18.70
N GLU A 725 -24.07 -29.19 -18.44
CA GLU A 725 -24.40 -29.69 -17.08
C GLU A 725 -23.35 -29.29 -16.03
N LYS A 726 -22.07 -29.21 -16.42
CA LYS A 726 -20.97 -28.78 -15.54
C LYS A 726 -21.07 -27.30 -15.18
N GLU A 727 -21.47 -26.45 -16.12
CA GLU A 727 -21.66 -25.01 -15.92
C GLU A 727 -22.94 -24.73 -15.13
N LYS A 728 -24.05 -25.41 -15.46
CA LYS A 728 -25.30 -25.39 -14.68
C LYS A 728 -25.01 -25.73 -13.22
N LEU A 729 -24.30 -26.82 -12.96
CA LEU A 729 -23.92 -27.24 -11.62
C LEU A 729 -23.02 -26.23 -10.90
N LYS A 730 -22.12 -25.53 -11.61
CA LYS A 730 -21.26 -24.49 -11.03
C LYS A 730 -22.07 -23.26 -10.59
N ILE A 731 -23.04 -22.85 -11.39
CA ILE A 731 -23.96 -21.74 -11.10
C ILE A 731 -24.92 -22.13 -9.96
N GLU A 732 -25.47 -23.33 -9.98
CA GLU A 732 -26.39 -23.82 -8.95
C GLU A 732 -25.74 -23.94 -7.56
N LYS A 733 -24.43 -24.16 -7.52
CA LYS A 733 -23.60 -24.18 -6.30
C LYS A 733 -23.26 -22.77 -5.79
N HIS A 734 -23.47 -21.72 -6.59
CA HIS A 734 -23.21 -20.35 -6.15
C HIS A 734 -24.19 -19.97 -5.03
N PRO A 735 -23.73 -19.31 -3.95
CA PRO A 735 -24.58 -18.94 -2.81
C PRO A 735 -25.68 -17.91 -3.15
N ILE A 736 -25.45 -17.10 -4.19
CA ILE A 736 -26.46 -16.19 -4.75
C ILE A 736 -27.06 -16.78 -6.03
N ARG A 737 -28.39 -16.79 -6.13
CA ARG A 737 -29.15 -16.95 -7.38
C ARG A 737 -29.78 -15.63 -7.79
N LEU A 738 -29.70 -15.30 -9.07
CA LEU A 738 -30.31 -14.10 -9.63
C LEU A 738 -31.54 -14.50 -10.46
N PHE A 739 -32.69 -13.91 -10.15
CA PHE A 739 -33.95 -14.16 -10.86
C PHE A 739 -34.27 -12.99 -11.77
N ASN A 740 -34.67 -13.28 -13.01
CA ASN A 740 -35.11 -12.26 -13.97
C ASN A 740 -36.63 -12.07 -13.87
N LEU A 741 -37.11 -10.82 -13.85
CA LEU A 741 -38.53 -10.47 -13.75
C LEU A 741 -39.32 -10.68 -15.05
N SER A 742 -38.67 -11.04 -16.17
CA SER A 742 -39.33 -11.23 -17.47
C SER A 742 -40.06 -12.57 -17.64
N GLY A 743 -39.86 -13.55 -16.75
CA GLY A 743 -40.45 -14.89 -16.85
C GLY A 743 -41.81 -15.04 -16.16
N ARG A 744 -42.77 -15.72 -16.81
CA ARG A 744 -44.05 -16.15 -16.19
C ARG A 744 -43.95 -17.46 -15.40
N SER A 745 -42.80 -18.13 -15.45
CA SER A 745 -42.56 -19.45 -14.85
C SER A 745 -42.03 -19.31 -13.43
N ASN A 746 -42.57 -20.11 -12.50
CA ASN A 746 -42.11 -20.17 -11.11
C ASN A 746 -41.09 -21.31 -10.86
N LYS A 747 -40.69 -22.05 -11.91
CA LYS A 747 -39.84 -23.24 -11.84
C LYS A 747 -38.46 -22.97 -11.22
N SER A 748 -37.78 -21.90 -11.64
CA SER A 748 -36.45 -21.53 -11.13
C SER A 748 -36.48 -21.18 -9.64
N LEU A 749 -37.55 -20.49 -9.21
CA LEU A 749 -37.79 -20.16 -7.81
C LEU A 749 -38.12 -21.42 -6.99
N ILE A 750 -38.92 -22.34 -7.53
CA ILE A 750 -39.21 -23.64 -6.90
C ILE A 750 -37.93 -24.46 -6.72
N GLN A 751 -37.10 -24.52 -7.76
CA GLN A 751 -35.82 -25.22 -7.71
C GLN A 751 -34.87 -24.61 -6.66
N PHE A 752 -34.89 -23.29 -6.48
CA PHE A 752 -34.11 -22.62 -5.43
C PHE A 752 -34.55 -23.03 -4.02
N PHE A 753 -35.85 -23.07 -3.75
CA PHE A 753 -36.37 -23.52 -2.45
C PHE A 753 -36.07 -25.00 -2.20
N ASN A 754 -36.19 -25.86 -3.22
CA ASN A 754 -35.93 -27.29 -3.13
C ASN A 754 -34.43 -27.66 -3.11
N SER A 755 -33.54 -26.76 -3.53
CA SER A 755 -32.10 -27.02 -3.57
C SER A 755 -31.52 -27.16 -2.15
N PRO A 756 -30.95 -28.31 -1.77
CA PRO A 756 -30.21 -28.41 -0.53
C PRO A 756 -28.90 -27.66 -0.69
N TYR A 757 -28.70 -26.57 0.05
CA TYR A 757 -27.40 -25.91 0.07
C TYR A 757 -26.39 -26.84 0.74
N LYS A 758 -25.49 -27.40 -0.06
CA LYS A 758 -24.29 -28.07 0.47
C LYS A 758 -23.38 -26.94 0.97
N GLU A 759 -23.01 -27.02 2.26
CA GLU A 759 -22.09 -26.07 2.91
C GLU A 759 -20.95 -25.74 1.94
N ASN A 760 -20.87 -24.47 1.55
CA ASN A 760 -19.70 -23.98 0.87
C ASN A 760 -18.60 -23.84 1.93
N PRO A 761 -17.42 -24.44 1.74
CA PRO A 761 -16.27 -24.14 2.57
C PRO A 761 -15.75 -22.77 2.13
N ILE A 762 -16.41 -21.68 2.56
CA ILE A 762 -15.76 -20.37 2.58
C ILE A 762 -14.93 -20.27 3.84
#